data_AF-A0A0Q3HK13-F1
#
_entry.id   AF-A0A0Q3HK13-F1
#
_cell.length_a   1.000
_cell.length_b   1.000
_cell.length_c   1.000
_cell.angle_alpha   90.00
_cell.angle_beta   90.00
_cell.angle_gamma   90.00
#
_symmetry.space_group_name_H-M   'P 1'
#
loop_
_entity.id
_entity.type
_entity.pdbx_description
1 polymer ?
#
loop_
_entity_poly.entity_id
_entity_poly.type
_entity_poly.pdbx_seq_one_letter_code
_entity_poly.pdbx_strand_id
1 'polypeptide(L)'
;MELGRDSDTGGQVKYVVEFAKALSSSPGVYRVDLLTRQILAPNFDRSYGEPAEMLVSTTFKNSKHEKGENSGGYIIRIPFGPKDKYLAKEHLWPFIQEFVDGALSHIVRMSKTIGEEIGCGHPVWPAVIHGHYASAGIAAALLSGALNLPMAFTGHFLGKDKLEGLLKQGRQSREQINMTYKIMRRIEAEELSLDASEIVIASTRQEIEEQWNLYDGFEVILARKLRARVKRGANCYGRFMPRMVIIPPGVEFGHIIHDFDMDGEEENHGPASEDPPIWSQIMRFFTNPRKPMILAVARPYPEKNITTLVKAFGECRPLRELANLTLIMGNREAISKMHNTSASVLTSVLTLIDEYDLYGQVAYPKHHKHSEVPDIYRLATRTKGAFVNVAYFEQFGVTLIEAAMNGLPIIATKNGAPVEIHQVLNNGLLVDPHDQNAIADALYKLLSEKQLWSRCRENGLKNIHQFSWPEHCKNHLSRILTLGPRSPAIGSKEERSKAPISGRKHIIVISVDSVNKEDLVRIIRNAIEAAHTESVPASTGFVLSTSLTISEICSLLVSAGMHPAGFDAFICNSGSSIYYPSYSGDTPSNSKVTHTIDQNHQSHIEYRWGGEGLRKYLVKWATSVVERKGRIERQMIFEDSEHSSTYCLAFKVVNPNHLPPLKELRKLMRIQSLRCNALYNHSATRLSVTPIHASRSQAIRYLFIRWGIELPNVVVLVGESGDSDYEELLGGLHRTIILKGDFNIPANRIHTVRRYPLQDVVALDSSNIIEVEGCTTNDIKSALRQIGVPTQ
;
A
#
# COMPACT_ATOMS: atom_id res chain seq x y z
N MET A 1 -14.28 -8.14 -15.13
CA MET A 1 -13.92 -8.21 -13.70
C MET A 1 -14.46 -9.51 -13.12
N GLU A 2 -13.59 -10.39 -12.62
CA GLU A 2 -13.98 -11.64 -11.95
C GLU A 2 -13.91 -11.41 -10.43
N LEU A 3 -15.04 -11.47 -9.71
CA LEU A 3 -15.08 -11.25 -8.25
C LEU A 3 -15.42 -12.55 -7.53
N GLY A 4 -14.80 -12.78 -6.37
CA GLY A 4 -15.09 -13.94 -5.52
C GLY A 4 -14.47 -15.27 -5.97
N ARG A 5 -13.52 -15.24 -6.92
CA ARG A 5 -12.76 -16.41 -7.37
C ARG A 5 -11.92 -17.02 -6.25
N ASP A 6 -11.30 -16.18 -5.43
CA ASP A 6 -10.42 -16.56 -4.33
C ASP A 6 -10.53 -15.54 -3.16
N SER A 7 -9.74 -15.74 -2.11
CA SER A 7 -9.71 -14.87 -0.92
C SER A 7 -9.11 -13.47 -1.16
N ASP A 8 -8.51 -13.24 -2.33
CA ASP A 8 -7.74 -12.04 -2.65
C ASP A 8 -8.51 -11.14 -3.64
N THR A 9 -9.46 -11.73 -4.39
CA THR A 9 -10.23 -11.06 -5.43
C THR A 9 -11.64 -10.70 -4.92
N GLY A 10 -11.76 -9.55 -4.25
CA GLY A 10 -13.00 -9.11 -3.61
C GLY A 10 -13.27 -7.60 -3.70
N GLY A 11 -13.82 -7.02 -2.63
CA GLY A 11 -14.23 -5.61 -2.59
C GLY A 11 -13.10 -4.61 -2.89
N GLN A 12 -11.85 -4.93 -2.51
CA GLN A 12 -10.68 -4.12 -2.86
C GLN A 12 -10.50 -4.00 -4.37
N VAL A 13 -10.60 -5.11 -5.11
CA VAL A 13 -10.43 -5.13 -6.58
C VAL A 13 -11.52 -4.30 -7.25
N LYS A 14 -12.77 -4.48 -6.81
CA LYS A 14 -13.90 -3.65 -7.28
C LYS A 14 -13.62 -2.17 -7.05
N TYR A 15 -13.22 -1.79 -5.83
CA TYR A 15 -12.90 -0.41 -5.48
C TYR A 15 -11.83 0.19 -6.39
N VAL A 16 -10.65 -0.45 -6.55
CA VAL A 16 -9.53 0.17 -7.29
C VAL A 16 -9.79 0.28 -8.79
N VAL A 17 -10.53 -0.68 -9.37
CA VAL A 17 -10.87 -0.64 -10.79
C VAL A 17 -11.92 0.43 -11.07
N GLU A 18 -12.98 0.49 -10.27
CA GLU A 18 -14.01 1.53 -10.42
C GLU A 18 -13.44 2.92 -10.14
N PHE A 19 -12.57 3.04 -9.13
CA PHE A 19 -11.87 4.28 -8.84
C PHE A 19 -10.99 4.73 -10.00
N ALA A 20 -10.15 3.85 -10.57
CA ALA A 20 -9.30 4.18 -11.72
C ALA A 20 -10.11 4.60 -12.95
N LYS A 21 -11.24 3.92 -13.20
CA LYS A 21 -12.19 4.26 -14.28
C LYS A 21 -12.81 5.65 -14.07
N ALA A 22 -13.27 5.96 -12.87
CA ALA A 22 -13.85 7.25 -12.54
C ALA A 22 -12.81 8.38 -12.56
N LEU A 23 -11.61 8.13 -12.01
CA LEU A 23 -10.52 9.09 -11.95
C LEU A 23 -10.02 9.46 -13.35
N SER A 24 -9.86 8.48 -14.24
CA SER A 24 -9.46 8.74 -15.63
C SER A 24 -10.50 9.53 -16.44
N SER A 25 -11.76 9.49 -16.01
CA SER A 25 -12.84 10.29 -16.60
C SER A 25 -12.96 11.69 -15.97
N SER A 26 -12.22 11.97 -14.88
CA SER A 26 -12.34 13.22 -14.14
C SER A 26 -11.64 14.40 -14.85
N PRO A 27 -12.20 15.62 -14.79
CA PRO A 27 -11.54 16.82 -15.32
C PRO A 27 -10.15 17.03 -14.72
N GLY A 28 -9.19 17.45 -15.55
CA GLY A 28 -7.79 17.66 -15.13
C GLY A 28 -6.94 16.39 -15.05
N VAL A 29 -7.52 15.21 -15.30
CA VAL A 29 -6.78 13.95 -15.37
C VAL A 29 -6.51 13.57 -16.83
N TYR A 30 -5.23 13.40 -17.17
CA TYR A 30 -4.80 12.92 -18.49
C TYR A 30 -4.81 11.40 -18.58
N ARG A 31 -4.17 10.73 -17.61
CA ARG A 31 -3.97 9.27 -17.60
C ARG A 31 -4.00 8.71 -16.18
N VAL A 32 -4.50 7.49 -16.02
CA VAL A 32 -4.44 6.70 -14.79
C VAL A 32 -3.96 5.29 -15.12
N ASP A 33 -2.86 4.85 -14.50
CA ASP A 33 -2.36 3.48 -14.61
C ASP A 33 -2.59 2.72 -13.30
N LEU A 34 -3.39 1.64 -13.36
CA LEU A 34 -3.59 0.67 -12.30
C LEU A 34 -2.59 -0.48 -12.47
N LEU A 35 -1.51 -0.44 -11.70
CA LEU A 35 -0.44 -1.45 -11.77
C LEU A 35 -0.81 -2.71 -10.97
N THR A 36 -0.67 -3.89 -11.58
CA THR A 36 -0.92 -5.18 -10.93
C THR A 36 0.01 -6.27 -11.46
N ARG A 37 -0.11 -7.50 -10.96
CA ARG A 37 0.69 -8.66 -11.38
C ARG A 37 0.18 -9.24 -12.70
N GLN A 38 1.11 -9.59 -13.60
CA GLN A 38 0.81 -10.43 -14.77
C GLN A 38 0.73 -11.92 -14.38
N ILE A 39 -0.33 -12.60 -14.80
CA ILE A 39 -0.55 -14.03 -14.49
C ILE A 39 -0.79 -14.79 -15.79
N LEU A 40 0.04 -15.79 -16.07
CA LEU A 40 -0.02 -16.65 -17.26
C LEU A 40 -0.41 -18.10 -16.90
N ALA A 41 -1.02 -18.30 -15.73
CA ALA A 41 -1.41 -19.61 -15.27
C ALA A 41 -2.54 -20.20 -16.16
N PRO A 42 -2.46 -21.49 -16.56
CA PRO A 42 -3.36 -22.08 -17.55
C PRO A 42 -4.82 -22.15 -17.10
N ASN A 43 -5.09 -22.06 -15.79
CA ASN A 43 -6.43 -22.05 -15.23
C ASN A 43 -7.06 -20.65 -15.11
N PHE A 44 -6.36 -19.59 -15.55
CA PHE A 44 -6.86 -18.21 -15.58
C PHE A 44 -7.23 -17.79 -17.01
N ASP A 45 -8.13 -16.81 -17.12
CA ASP A 45 -8.47 -16.23 -18.41
C ASP A 45 -7.25 -15.54 -19.05
N ARG A 46 -7.15 -15.60 -20.38
CA ARG A 46 -6.00 -15.06 -21.12
C ARG A 46 -5.78 -13.57 -20.90
N SER A 47 -6.83 -12.81 -20.59
CA SER A 47 -6.75 -11.39 -20.27
C SER A 47 -5.83 -11.08 -19.08
N TYR A 48 -5.67 -12.00 -18.13
CA TYR A 48 -4.72 -11.84 -17.01
C TYR A 48 -3.25 -11.82 -17.47
N GLY A 49 -2.98 -12.35 -18.65
CA GLY A 49 -1.68 -12.34 -19.30
C GLY A 49 -1.41 -11.10 -20.14
N GLU A 50 -2.43 -10.32 -20.50
CA GLU A 50 -2.27 -9.16 -21.37
C GLU A 50 -1.54 -8.02 -20.63
N PRO A 51 -0.40 -7.52 -21.14
CA PRO A 51 0.42 -6.53 -20.42
C PRO A 51 -0.31 -5.23 -20.12
N ALA A 52 -1.28 -4.84 -20.96
CA ALA A 52 -2.08 -3.65 -20.77
C ALA A 52 -3.52 -3.91 -21.21
N GLU A 53 -4.49 -3.38 -20.47
CA GLU A 53 -5.92 -3.40 -20.78
C GLU A 53 -6.50 -2.01 -20.55
N MET A 54 -7.22 -1.46 -21.53
CA MET A 54 -7.87 -0.16 -21.38
C MET A 54 -9.17 -0.28 -20.57
N LEU A 55 -9.32 0.55 -19.55
CA LEU A 55 -10.56 0.68 -18.78
C LEU A 55 -11.58 1.50 -19.57
N VAL A 56 -12.49 0.83 -20.26
CA VAL A 56 -13.54 1.49 -21.05
C VAL A 56 -14.53 2.19 -20.13
N SER A 57 -14.66 3.52 -20.28
CA SER A 57 -15.70 4.30 -19.61
C SER A 57 -17.03 4.13 -20.34
N THR A 58 -18.02 3.50 -19.68
CA THR A 58 -19.36 3.26 -20.25
C THR A 58 -20.32 4.44 -20.06
N THR A 59 -20.00 5.37 -19.16
CA THR A 59 -20.97 6.35 -18.64
C THR A 59 -20.65 7.80 -19.01
N PHE A 60 -19.43 8.08 -19.47
CA PHE A 60 -19.05 9.40 -19.96
C PHE A 60 -18.59 9.24 -21.41
N LYS A 61 -19.48 9.57 -22.35
CA LYS A 61 -19.12 9.77 -23.76
C LYS A 61 -18.20 11.00 -23.83
N ASN A 62 -16.94 10.85 -23.46
CA ASN A 62 -15.92 11.81 -23.84
C ASN A 62 -15.81 11.73 -25.37
N SER A 63 -15.98 12.86 -26.04
CA SER A 63 -15.62 12.99 -27.45
C SER A 63 -14.18 12.50 -27.60
N LYS A 64 -13.99 11.38 -28.32
CA LYS A 64 -12.67 10.78 -28.59
C LYS A 64 -11.71 11.74 -29.33
N HIS A 65 -12.16 12.93 -29.69
CA HIS A 65 -11.45 13.84 -30.59
C HIS A 65 -10.57 14.88 -29.90
N GLU A 66 -10.55 14.99 -28.56
CA GLU A 66 -9.80 16.07 -27.88
C GLU A 66 -8.64 15.63 -26.96
N LYS A 67 -8.47 14.33 -26.67
CA LYS A 67 -7.35 13.85 -25.83
C LYS A 67 -6.42 12.93 -26.61
N GLY A 68 -5.11 13.06 -26.38
CA GLY A 68 -4.05 12.27 -27.04
C GLY A 68 -4.21 10.75 -26.86
N GLU A 69 -3.49 9.98 -27.68
CA GLU A 69 -3.65 8.52 -27.81
C GLU A 69 -3.41 7.77 -26.48
N ASN A 70 -2.51 8.27 -25.63
CA ASN A 70 -2.19 7.66 -24.33
C ASN A 70 -3.07 8.14 -23.16
N SER A 71 -4.15 8.87 -23.42
CA SER A 71 -5.09 9.32 -22.38
C SER A 71 -6.03 8.21 -21.88
N GLY A 72 -6.60 8.39 -20.69
CA GLY A 72 -7.59 7.46 -20.11
C GLY A 72 -7.03 6.55 -19.02
N GLY A 73 -7.80 5.51 -18.67
CA GLY A 73 -7.48 4.56 -17.59
C GLY A 73 -6.98 3.23 -18.15
N TYR A 74 -5.92 2.68 -17.56
CA TYR A 74 -5.32 1.41 -18.00
C TYR A 74 -5.04 0.50 -16.81
N ILE A 75 -5.28 -0.81 -16.96
CA ILE A 75 -4.69 -1.84 -16.12
C ILE A 75 -3.34 -2.20 -16.76
N ILE A 76 -2.26 -2.09 -16.00
CA ILE A 76 -0.90 -2.45 -16.45
C ILE A 76 -0.42 -3.62 -15.63
N ARG A 77 -0.12 -4.74 -16.30
CA ARG A 77 0.28 -6.00 -15.66
C ARG A 77 1.79 -6.16 -15.73
N ILE A 78 2.45 -5.99 -14.59
CA ILE A 78 3.89 -6.13 -14.43
C ILE A 78 4.24 -7.61 -14.19
N PRO A 79 5.15 -8.21 -14.99
CA PRO A 79 5.65 -9.55 -14.73
C PRO A 79 6.56 -9.57 -13.51
N PHE A 80 6.24 -10.42 -12.52
CA PHE A 80 7.15 -10.71 -11.40
C PHE A 80 6.81 -12.04 -10.72
N GLY A 81 7.85 -12.67 -10.15
CA GLY A 81 7.79 -14.03 -9.65
C GLY A 81 7.36 -15.05 -10.73
N PRO A 82 7.02 -16.28 -10.33
CA PRO A 82 6.64 -17.34 -11.26
C PRO A 82 5.35 -17.04 -12.05
N LYS A 83 5.46 -16.83 -13.36
CA LYS A 83 4.34 -16.37 -14.21
C LYS A 83 3.28 -17.44 -14.48
N ASP A 84 3.68 -18.70 -14.45
CA ASP A 84 2.90 -19.90 -14.74
C ASP A 84 1.96 -20.31 -13.60
N LYS A 85 2.04 -19.65 -12.43
CA LYS A 85 1.18 -19.91 -11.27
C LYS A 85 0.62 -18.66 -10.61
N TYR A 86 -0.58 -18.83 -10.07
CA TYR A 86 -1.16 -17.88 -9.12
C TYR A 86 -0.39 -17.93 -7.80
N LEU A 87 -0.16 -16.74 -7.22
CA LEU A 87 0.42 -16.60 -5.88
C LEU A 87 -0.59 -15.88 -5.00
N ALA A 88 -1.00 -16.50 -3.90
CA ALA A 88 -1.79 -15.82 -2.89
C ALA A 88 -1.03 -14.63 -2.31
N LYS A 89 -1.75 -13.62 -1.82
CA LYS A 89 -1.15 -12.36 -1.35
C LYS A 89 -0.07 -12.53 -0.27
N GLU A 90 -0.18 -13.55 0.57
CA GLU A 90 0.82 -13.90 1.60
C GLU A 90 2.17 -14.35 1.01
N HIS A 91 2.22 -14.77 -0.25
CA HIS A 91 3.41 -15.29 -0.92
C HIS A 91 4.02 -14.30 -1.93
N LEU A 92 3.46 -13.10 -2.06
CA LEU A 92 3.97 -12.07 -2.97
C LEU A 92 5.17 -11.30 -2.41
N TRP A 93 5.35 -11.28 -1.09
CA TRP A 93 6.36 -10.46 -0.41
C TRP A 93 7.79 -10.60 -0.95
N PRO A 94 8.29 -11.82 -1.27
CA PRO A 94 9.65 -11.99 -1.77
C PRO A 94 9.93 -11.36 -3.14
N PHE A 95 8.88 -11.05 -3.90
CA PHE A 95 8.98 -10.55 -5.28
C PHE A 95 8.59 -9.07 -5.42
N ILE A 96 8.39 -8.36 -4.29
CA ILE A 96 8.00 -6.95 -4.32
C ILE A 96 9.06 -6.07 -5.00
N GLN A 97 10.34 -6.37 -4.82
CA GLN A 97 11.42 -5.62 -5.47
C GLN A 97 11.35 -5.75 -7.00
N GLU A 98 11.08 -6.95 -7.53
CA GLU A 98 10.87 -7.17 -8.98
C GLU A 98 9.68 -6.36 -9.51
N PHE A 99 8.57 -6.34 -8.78
CA PHE A 99 7.40 -5.52 -9.13
C PHE A 99 7.75 -4.02 -9.16
N VAL A 100 8.47 -3.52 -8.16
CA VAL A 100 8.90 -2.12 -8.08
C VAL A 100 9.78 -1.76 -9.26
N ASP A 101 10.76 -2.60 -9.60
CA ASP A 101 11.69 -2.34 -10.69
C ASP A 101 10.97 -2.37 -12.05
N GLY A 102 10.07 -3.33 -12.28
CA GLY A 102 9.26 -3.39 -13.50
C GLY A 102 8.28 -2.23 -13.63
N ALA A 103 7.63 -1.83 -12.53
CA ALA A 103 6.78 -0.65 -12.47
C ALA A 103 7.58 0.64 -12.71
N LEU A 104 8.81 0.74 -12.18
CA LEU A 104 9.70 1.87 -12.39
C LEU A 104 10.05 2.02 -13.88
N SER A 105 10.42 0.93 -14.56
CA SER A 105 10.68 0.94 -16.00
C SER A 105 9.46 1.37 -16.81
N HIS A 106 8.26 0.91 -16.43
CA HIS A 106 7.00 1.35 -17.07
C HIS A 106 6.77 2.85 -16.88
N ILE A 107 6.87 3.36 -15.65
CA ILE A 107 6.64 4.78 -15.36
C ILE A 107 7.63 5.65 -16.11
N VAL A 108 8.93 5.33 -16.09
CA VAL A 108 9.96 6.11 -16.81
C VAL A 108 9.69 6.15 -18.32
N ARG A 109 9.26 5.02 -18.92
CA ARG A 109 8.91 4.95 -20.34
C ARG A 109 7.67 5.78 -20.67
N MET A 110 6.62 5.65 -19.87
CA MET A 110 5.39 6.41 -20.06
C MET A 110 5.60 7.91 -19.85
N SER A 111 6.41 8.32 -18.87
CA SER A 111 6.73 9.74 -18.65
C SER A 111 7.37 10.38 -19.87
N LYS A 112 8.25 9.65 -20.59
CA LYS A 112 8.84 10.12 -21.85
C LYS A 112 7.80 10.19 -22.98
N THR A 113 7.04 9.11 -23.15
CA THR A 113 6.01 8.98 -24.21
C THR A 113 4.94 10.08 -24.09
N ILE A 114 4.39 10.28 -22.88
CA ILE A 114 3.42 11.35 -22.60
C ILE A 114 4.08 12.73 -22.74
N GLY A 115 5.36 12.84 -22.39
CA GLY A 115 6.15 14.05 -22.61
C GLY A 115 6.25 14.48 -24.07
N GLU A 116 6.32 13.53 -25.00
CA GLU A 116 6.29 13.80 -26.44
C GLU A 116 4.92 14.28 -26.93
N GLU A 117 3.83 13.77 -26.35
CA GLU A 117 2.46 14.16 -26.71
C GLU A 117 2.02 15.51 -26.15
N ILE A 118 2.25 15.74 -24.84
CA ILE A 118 1.70 16.90 -24.11
C ILE A 118 2.74 17.70 -23.33
N GLY A 119 3.98 17.20 -23.21
CA GLY A 119 5.04 17.80 -22.40
C GLY A 119 6.07 18.61 -23.19
N CYS A 120 5.81 18.92 -24.46
CA CYS A 120 6.75 19.60 -25.36
C CYS A 120 8.14 18.91 -25.45
N GLY A 121 8.16 17.57 -25.39
CA GLY A 121 9.38 16.76 -25.41
C GLY A 121 10.10 16.64 -24.06
N HIS A 122 9.56 17.25 -22.99
CA HIS A 122 10.03 17.05 -21.62
C HIS A 122 9.25 15.91 -20.94
N PRO A 123 9.90 15.04 -20.14
CA PRO A 123 9.20 13.98 -19.42
C PRO A 123 8.10 14.52 -18.51
N VAL A 124 6.90 13.94 -18.60
CA VAL A 124 5.76 14.27 -17.74
C VAL A 124 5.60 13.18 -16.69
N TRP A 125 5.90 13.51 -15.44
CA TRP A 125 5.85 12.55 -14.34
C TRP A 125 4.45 12.43 -13.72
N PRO A 126 4.11 11.26 -13.12
CA PRO A 126 2.87 11.12 -12.35
C PRO A 126 2.81 12.14 -11.21
N ALA A 127 1.63 12.73 -10.97
CA ALA A 127 1.43 13.67 -9.88
C ALA A 127 1.46 13.01 -8.49
N VAL A 128 1.10 11.72 -8.42
CA VAL A 128 1.05 10.94 -7.18
C VAL A 128 1.18 9.45 -7.47
N ILE A 129 1.77 8.70 -6.53
CA ILE A 129 1.67 7.25 -6.47
C ILE A 129 0.71 6.88 -5.33
N HIS A 130 -0.33 6.09 -5.61
CA HIS A 130 -1.33 5.68 -4.62
C HIS A 130 -1.23 4.18 -4.34
N GLY A 131 -0.72 3.81 -3.16
CA GLY A 131 -0.70 2.43 -2.69
C GLY A 131 -2.05 1.97 -2.14
N HIS A 132 -2.52 0.79 -2.57
CA HIS A 132 -3.75 0.17 -2.07
C HIS A 132 -3.46 -1.21 -1.48
N TYR A 133 -3.70 -1.38 -0.17
CA TYR A 133 -3.31 -2.54 0.63
C TYR A 133 -1.80 -2.65 0.90
N ALA A 134 -1.41 -3.48 1.86
CA ALA A 134 -0.06 -3.50 2.43
C ALA A 134 1.07 -3.78 1.42
N SER A 135 0.88 -4.75 0.50
CA SER A 135 1.89 -5.11 -0.51
C SER A 135 2.11 -3.98 -1.53
N ALA A 136 1.04 -3.38 -2.04
CA ALA A 136 1.15 -2.23 -2.93
C ALA A 136 1.59 -0.97 -2.17
N GLY A 137 1.32 -0.87 -0.86
CA GLY A 137 1.79 0.21 0.01
C GLY A 137 3.32 0.27 0.07
N ILE A 138 3.98 -0.84 0.37
CA ILE A 138 5.45 -0.90 0.37
C ILE A 138 6.02 -0.68 -1.03
N ALA A 139 5.39 -1.22 -2.08
CA ALA A 139 5.81 -0.96 -3.46
C ALA A 139 5.69 0.53 -3.81
N ALA A 140 4.60 1.18 -3.43
CA ALA A 140 4.37 2.61 -3.61
C ALA A 140 5.39 3.45 -2.84
N ALA A 141 5.75 3.05 -1.61
CA ALA A 141 6.81 3.72 -0.83
C ALA A 141 8.16 3.64 -1.55
N LEU A 142 8.52 2.47 -2.09
CA LEU A 142 9.76 2.29 -2.82
C LEU A 142 9.77 3.07 -4.14
N LEU A 143 8.67 3.07 -4.90
CA LEU A 143 8.54 3.85 -6.14
C LEU A 143 8.54 5.37 -5.87
N SER A 144 7.86 5.80 -4.80
CA SER A 144 7.86 7.19 -4.33
C SER A 144 9.27 7.65 -3.97
N GLY A 145 10.05 6.81 -3.28
CA GLY A 145 11.45 7.08 -2.99
C GLY A 145 12.31 7.14 -4.26
N ALA A 146 12.17 6.16 -5.16
CA ALA A 146 12.95 6.09 -6.39
C ALA A 146 12.68 7.29 -7.32
N LEU A 147 11.44 7.75 -7.41
CA LEU A 147 11.02 8.82 -8.31
C LEU A 147 10.88 10.19 -7.62
N ASN A 148 11.08 10.26 -6.30
CA ASN A 148 10.79 11.44 -5.49
C ASN A 148 9.39 12.02 -5.77
N LEU A 149 8.37 11.16 -5.87
CA LEU A 149 6.98 11.57 -6.11
C LEU A 149 6.19 11.66 -4.79
N PRO A 150 5.08 12.41 -4.75
CA PRO A 150 4.13 12.33 -3.65
C PRO A 150 3.49 10.96 -3.53
N MET A 151 3.30 10.48 -2.29
CA MET A 151 2.67 9.21 -1.99
C MET A 151 1.35 9.39 -1.23
N ALA A 152 0.30 8.76 -1.75
CA ALA A 152 -0.96 8.52 -1.06
C ALA A 152 -1.09 7.03 -0.71
N PHE A 153 -1.80 6.72 0.37
CA PHE A 153 -1.99 5.33 0.81
C PHE A 153 -3.40 5.05 1.32
N THR A 154 -3.95 3.90 0.96
CA THR A 154 -5.22 3.38 1.48
C THR A 154 -5.01 1.94 1.95
N GLY A 155 -5.25 1.69 3.24
CA GLY A 155 -5.00 0.40 3.86
C GLY A 155 -6.00 -0.69 3.48
N HIS A 156 -7.27 -0.32 3.26
CA HIS A 156 -8.44 -1.20 3.06
C HIS A 156 -8.77 -2.08 4.26
N PHE A 157 -7.84 -2.94 4.66
CA PHE A 157 -7.94 -3.78 5.85
C PHE A 157 -6.55 -3.86 6.48
N LEU A 158 -6.43 -3.64 7.78
CA LEU A 158 -5.12 -3.46 8.43
C LEU A 158 -4.59 -4.74 9.09
N GLY A 159 -3.27 -4.93 9.04
CA GLY A 159 -2.59 -6.09 9.61
C GLY A 159 -2.71 -6.19 11.14
N LYS A 160 -2.61 -5.06 11.87
CA LYS A 160 -2.75 -5.07 13.35
C LYS A 160 -4.17 -5.43 13.79
N ASP A 161 -5.18 -4.87 13.14
CA ASP A 161 -6.60 -5.20 13.39
C ASP A 161 -6.88 -6.69 13.14
N LYS A 162 -6.39 -7.23 12.02
CA LYS A 162 -6.46 -8.67 11.72
C LYS A 162 -5.78 -9.51 12.81
N LEU A 163 -4.59 -9.10 13.27
CA LEU A 163 -3.86 -9.82 14.31
C LEU A 163 -4.63 -9.83 15.63
N GLU A 164 -5.14 -8.68 16.08
CA GLU A 164 -5.95 -8.60 17.29
C GLU A 164 -7.21 -9.46 17.20
N GLY A 165 -7.92 -9.40 16.06
CA GLY A 165 -9.11 -10.20 15.82
C GLY A 165 -8.84 -11.71 15.89
N LEU A 166 -7.76 -12.17 15.26
CA LEU A 166 -7.37 -13.59 15.29
C LEU A 166 -6.92 -14.05 16.68
N LEU A 167 -6.20 -13.20 17.43
CA LEU A 167 -5.79 -13.51 18.79
C LEU A 167 -6.98 -13.58 19.75
N LYS A 168 -7.96 -12.68 19.62
CA LYS A 168 -9.21 -12.69 20.41
C LYS A 168 -10.03 -13.95 20.20
N GLN A 169 -9.97 -14.56 19.01
CA GLN A 169 -10.64 -15.84 18.75
C GLN A 169 -10.01 -17.02 19.53
N GLY A 170 -8.77 -16.89 19.98
CA GLY A 170 -8.07 -17.91 20.79
C GLY A 170 -7.78 -19.23 20.06
N ARG A 171 -8.02 -19.32 18.74
CA ARG A 171 -7.86 -20.57 17.96
C ARG A 171 -6.43 -20.86 17.51
N GLN A 172 -5.59 -19.84 17.41
CA GLN A 172 -4.23 -19.94 16.88
C GLN A 172 -3.26 -19.09 17.72
N SER A 173 -2.04 -19.56 17.91
CA SER A 173 -0.96 -18.78 18.52
C SER A 173 -0.49 -17.66 17.58
N ARG A 174 0.21 -16.66 18.13
CA ARG A 174 0.78 -15.56 17.33
C ARG A 174 1.74 -16.07 16.24
N GLU A 175 2.51 -17.10 16.55
CA GLU A 175 3.48 -17.74 15.65
C GLU A 175 2.77 -18.45 14.51
N GLN A 176 1.69 -19.20 14.81
CA GLN A 176 0.87 -19.87 13.80
C GLN A 176 0.17 -18.86 12.87
N ILE A 177 -0.35 -17.77 13.43
CA ILE A 177 -0.92 -16.66 12.66
C ILE A 177 0.15 -16.06 11.74
N ASN A 178 1.36 -15.81 12.26
CA ASN A 178 2.44 -15.24 11.45
C ASN A 178 2.89 -16.20 10.34
N MET A 179 3.00 -17.50 10.61
CA MET A 179 3.35 -18.49 9.59
C MET A 179 2.32 -18.53 8.46
N THR A 180 1.03 -18.46 8.80
CA THR A 180 -0.08 -18.54 7.83
C THR A 180 -0.24 -17.25 7.02
N TYR A 181 -0.23 -16.09 7.69
CA TYR A 181 -0.61 -14.82 7.08
C TYR A 181 0.56 -13.87 6.82
N LYS A 182 1.79 -14.26 7.19
CA LYS A 182 2.98 -13.41 7.17
C LYS A 182 2.73 -12.06 7.85
N ILE A 183 1.98 -12.11 8.96
CA ILE A 183 1.34 -10.93 9.56
C ILE A 183 2.36 -9.89 10.04
N MET A 184 3.53 -10.33 10.51
CA MET A 184 4.60 -9.42 10.96
C MET A 184 5.25 -8.69 9.79
N ARG A 185 5.43 -9.37 8.65
CA ARG A 185 5.90 -8.73 7.40
C ARG A 185 4.88 -7.71 6.90
N ARG A 186 3.59 -8.09 6.89
CA ARG A 186 2.50 -7.19 6.51
C ARG A 186 2.45 -5.92 7.37
N ILE A 187 2.50 -6.06 8.69
CA ILE A 187 2.47 -4.91 9.62
C ILE A 187 3.66 -3.99 9.37
N GLU A 188 4.87 -4.53 9.16
CA GLU A 188 6.03 -3.68 8.85
C GLU A 188 5.88 -2.97 7.49
N ALA A 189 5.29 -3.63 6.48
CA ALA A 189 5.00 -3.00 5.20
C ALA A 189 4.03 -1.81 5.34
N GLU A 190 3.02 -1.94 6.19
CA GLU A 190 2.07 -0.87 6.51
C GLU A 190 2.74 0.27 7.31
N GLU A 191 3.62 -0.04 8.27
CA GLU A 191 4.40 0.98 9.00
C GLU A 191 5.35 1.77 8.06
N LEU A 192 6.04 1.08 7.15
CA LEU A 192 6.88 1.72 6.13
C LEU A 192 6.06 2.57 5.15
N SER A 193 4.84 2.12 4.83
CA SER A 193 3.90 2.90 4.02
C SER A 193 3.48 4.19 4.74
N LEU A 194 3.23 4.13 6.05
CA LEU A 194 2.97 5.32 6.88
C LEU A 194 4.17 6.27 6.93
N ASP A 195 5.39 5.73 6.98
CA ASP A 195 6.61 6.54 7.02
C ASP A 195 6.79 7.39 5.74
N ALA A 196 6.49 6.80 4.58
CA ALA A 196 6.63 7.45 3.27
C ALA A 196 5.42 8.32 2.87
N SER A 197 4.22 7.98 3.35
CA SER A 197 2.98 8.64 2.92
C SER A 197 2.91 10.11 3.31
N GLU A 198 2.30 10.91 2.43
CA GLU A 198 1.89 12.28 2.74
C GLU A 198 0.46 12.33 3.24
N ILE A 199 -0.39 11.56 2.57
CA ILE A 199 -1.81 11.42 2.85
C ILE A 199 -2.12 9.94 2.99
N VAL A 200 -2.90 9.63 4.00
CA VAL A 200 -3.53 8.32 4.14
C VAL A 200 -5.02 8.54 4.03
N ILE A 201 -5.65 7.85 3.09
CA ILE A 201 -7.07 7.93 2.81
C ILE A 201 -7.74 6.75 3.49
N ALA A 202 -8.62 7.07 4.45
CA ALA A 202 -9.44 6.14 5.19
C ALA A 202 -10.91 6.28 4.74
N SER A 203 -11.68 5.22 4.91
CA SER A 203 -13.12 5.25 4.59
C SER A 203 -13.92 5.88 5.73
N THR A 204 -13.45 5.76 6.98
CA THR A 204 -14.18 6.19 8.18
C THR A 204 -13.25 6.87 9.18
N ARG A 205 -13.82 7.61 10.14
CA ARG A 205 -13.08 8.17 11.27
C ARG A 205 -12.63 7.08 12.23
N GLN A 206 -13.45 6.05 12.43
CA GLN A 206 -13.11 4.93 13.29
C GLN A 206 -11.87 4.17 12.80
N GLU A 207 -11.71 4.00 11.48
CA GLU A 207 -10.48 3.44 10.89
C GLU A 207 -9.25 4.25 11.34
N ILE A 208 -9.34 5.59 11.38
CA ILE A 208 -8.25 6.47 11.80
C ILE A 208 -7.99 6.39 13.31
N GLU A 209 -9.04 6.52 14.12
CA GLU A 209 -8.90 6.70 15.57
C GLU A 209 -8.67 5.39 16.32
N GLU A 210 -9.17 4.26 15.80
CA GLU A 210 -9.06 2.96 16.46
C GLU A 210 -8.08 2.01 15.78
N GLN A 211 -8.05 1.94 14.44
CA GLN A 211 -7.23 0.94 13.73
C GLN A 211 -5.84 1.49 13.40
N TRP A 212 -5.75 2.66 12.74
CA TRP A 212 -4.47 3.30 12.44
C TRP A 212 -3.72 3.73 13.71
N ASN A 213 -4.43 4.06 14.78
CA ASN A 213 -3.83 4.44 16.06
C ASN A 213 -3.16 3.25 16.79
N LEU A 214 -3.32 2.00 16.30
CA LEU A 214 -2.54 0.85 16.75
C LEU A 214 -1.10 0.88 16.21
N TYR A 215 -0.81 1.66 15.17
CA TYR A 215 0.48 1.69 14.49
C TYR A 215 1.47 2.61 15.20
N ASP A 216 2.74 2.19 15.29
CA ASP A 216 3.79 2.99 15.95
C ASP A 216 4.01 4.30 15.17
N GLY A 217 3.83 4.24 13.85
CA GLY A 217 3.96 5.36 12.94
C GLY A 217 2.82 6.38 12.98
N PHE A 218 1.76 6.20 13.77
CA PHE A 218 0.67 7.17 13.80
C PHE A 218 0.04 7.32 15.19
N GLU A 219 -0.13 8.57 15.61
CA GLU A 219 -0.83 8.90 16.86
C GLU A 219 -1.61 10.20 16.66
N VAL A 220 -2.91 10.16 16.99
CA VAL A 220 -3.86 11.23 16.63
C VAL A 220 -3.50 12.59 17.25
N ILE A 221 -3.10 12.62 18.53
CA ILE A 221 -2.81 13.84 19.28
C ILE A 221 -1.52 14.49 18.75
N LEU A 222 -0.45 13.70 18.56
CA LEU A 222 0.81 14.18 18.03
C LEU A 222 0.65 14.68 16.58
N ALA A 223 -0.10 13.97 15.74
CA ALA A 223 -0.42 14.43 14.39
C ALA A 223 -1.14 15.79 14.41
N ARG A 224 -2.11 15.99 15.30
CA ARG A 224 -2.79 17.29 15.50
C ARG A 224 -1.82 18.38 15.96
N LYS A 225 -0.94 18.09 16.92
CA LYS A 225 0.08 19.03 17.42
C LYS A 225 1.06 19.47 16.34
N LEU A 226 1.60 18.53 15.56
CA LEU A 226 2.53 18.83 14.46
C LEU A 226 1.86 19.70 13.39
N ARG A 227 0.64 19.35 12.97
CA ARG A 227 -0.12 20.15 11.99
C ARG A 227 -0.40 21.57 12.48
N ALA A 228 -0.77 21.74 13.76
CA ALA A 228 -0.99 23.06 14.34
C ALA A 228 0.29 23.92 14.34
N ARG A 229 1.47 23.32 14.54
CA ARG A 229 2.76 24.01 14.44
C ARG A 229 3.08 24.41 13.01
N VAL A 230 2.93 23.50 12.04
CA VAL A 230 3.14 23.79 10.62
C VAL A 230 2.23 24.92 10.14
N LYS A 231 0.94 24.91 10.54
CA LYS A 231 -0.01 25.98 10.22
C LYS A 231 0.41 27.36 10.77
N ARG A 232 1.20 27.39 11.85
CA ARG A 232 1.76 28.63 12.44
C ARG A 232 3.12 29.02 11.84
N GLY A 233 3.57 28.36 10.78
CA GLY A 233 4.88 28.59 10.16
C GLY A 233 6.06 28.06 10.99
N ALA A 234 5.82 27.24 12.01
CA ALA A 234 6.90 26.72 12.85
C ALA A 234 7.54 25.47 12.23
N ASN A 235 8.87 25.46 12.15
CA ASN A 235 9.63 24.30 11.71
C ASN A 235 9.42 23.12 12.69
N CYS A 236 9.21 21.93 12.12
CA CYS A 236 9.05 20.68 12.85
C CYS A 236 10.31 19.79 12.76
N TYR A 237 11.39 20.29 12.16
CA TYR A 237 12.72 19.66 12.11
C TYR A 237 12.66 18.23 11.56
N GLY A 238 11.95 18.05 10.44
CA GLY A 238 11.77 16.75 9.78
C GLY A 238 10.75 15.83 10.47
N ARG A 239 10.21 16.22 11.64
CA ARG A 239 9.15 15.45 12.31
C ARG A 239 7.86 15.53 11.54
N PHE A 240 7.28 14.38 11.23
CA PHE A 240 6.11 14.31 10.37
C PHE A 240 5.22 13.11 10.70
N MET A 241 3.91 13.33 10.59
CA MET A 241 2.89 12.28 10.56
C MET A 241 1.97 12.49 9.36
N PRO A 242 1.58 11.40 8.66
CA PRO A 242 0.74 11.52 7.47
C PRO A 242 -0.58 12.20 7.79
N ARG A 243 -1.09 12.94 6.81
CA ARG A 243 -2.41 13.55 6.90
C ARG A 243 -3.45 12.46 6.65
N MET A 244 -4.10 12.02 7.71
CA MET A 244 -5.29 11.17 7.61
C MET A 244 -6.47 11.97 7.04
N VAL A 245 -7.10 11.47 5.99
CA VAL A 245 -8.26 12.07 5.33
C VAL A 245 -9.34 11.02 5.15
N ILE A 246 -10.57 11.39 5.49
CA ILE A 246 -11.74 10.54 5.26
C ILE A 246 -12.27 10.85 3.87
N ILE A 247 -12.25 9.87 2.98
CA ILE A 247 -12.89 9.94 1.67
C ILE A 247 -13.65 8.63 1.48
N PRO A 248 -14.97 8.60 1.75
CA PRO A 248 -15.75 7.36 1.65
C PRO A 248 -15.75 6.86 0.20
N PRO A 249 -15.85 5.53 -0.02
CA PRO A 249 -15.90 4.97 -1.36
C PRO A 249 -17.10 5.49 -2.16
N GLY A 250 -16.92 5.59 -3.48
CA GLY A 250 -18.02 5.84 -4.39
C GLY A 250 -18.84 4.58 -4.65
N VAL A 251 -20.10 4.75 -5.02
CA VAL A 251 -20.95 3.70 -5.63
C VAL A 251 -21.38 4.13 -7.03
N GLU A 252 -21.62 3.15 -7.90
CA GLU A 252 -22.23 3.41 -9.22
C GLU A 252 -23.75 3.59 -9.07
N PHE A 253 -24.25 4.79 -9.38
CA PHE A 253 -25.67 5.01 -9.66
C PHE A 253 -25.87 4.61 -11.12
N GLY A 254 -26.49 3.47 -11.38
CA GLY A 254 -27.03 3.22 -12.72
C GLY A 254 -28.07 4.28 -13.10
N HIS A 255 -28.79 4.09 -14.22
CA HIS A 255 -29.92 4.93 -14.69
C HIS A 255 -31.14 5.02 -13.73
N ILE A 256 -30.95 4.87 -12.41
CA ILE A 256 -31.97 4.75 -11.37
C ILE A 256 -32.53 6.12 -10.97
N ILE A 257 -31.82 7.23 -11.26
CA ILE A 257 -32.23 8.57 -10.86
C ILE A 257 -33.38 9.12 -11.74
N HIS A 258 -33.62 8.57 -12.94
CA HIS A 258 -34.65 9.09 -13.85
C HIS A 258 -36.10 8.71 -13.52
N ASP A 259 -36.35 7.74 -12.63
CA ASP A 259 -37.72 7.30 -12.29
C ASP A 259 -38.32 8.00 -11.05
N PHE A 260 -37.54 8.84 -10.35
CA PHE A 260 -37.95 9.41 -9.05
C PHE A 260 -38.17 10.93 -9.05
N ASP A 261 -37.87 11.62 -10.14
CA ASP A 261 -38.21 13.04 -10.33
C ASP A 261 -39.48 13.15 -11.18
N MET A 262 -40.66 13.08 -10.56
CA MET A 262 -41.93 13.72 -11.00
C MET A 262 -42.96 13.62 -9.85
N ASP A 263 -42.68 14.20 -8.69
CA ASP A 263 -43.77 14.66 -7.80
C ASP A 263 -44.19 16.06 -8.29
N GLY A 264 -44.89 16.06 -9.42
CA GLY A 264 -45.41 17.24 -10.10
C GLY A 264 -46.22 16.81 -11.31
N GLU A 265 -47.54 16.72 -11.15
CA GLU A 265 -48.55 16.34 -12.14
C GLU A 265 -48.74 14.82 -12.35
N GLU A 266 -49.80 14.31 -11.72
CA GLU A 266 -50.49 13.07 -12.09
C GLU A 266 -51.02 13.18 -13.53
N GLU A 267 -50.17 13.07 -14.57
CA GLU A 267 -50.67 12.98 -15.95
C GLU A 267 -49.63 12.36 -16.91
N ASN A 268 -49.49 11.03 -16.86
CA ASN A 268 -49.43 10.15 -18.04
C ASN A 268 -49.12 8.70 -17.63
N HIS A 269 -50.17 7.88 -17.55
CA HIS A 269 -50.05 6.43 -17.51
C HIS A 269 -49.57 5.89 -18.87
N GLY A 270 -48.27 5.66 -19.02
CA GLY A 270 -47.79 4.54 -19.84
C GLY A 270 -48.30 3.21 -19.26
N PRO A 271 -48.34 2.11 -20.03
CA PRO A 271 -48.90 0.84 -19.55
C PRO A 271 -48.20 0.43 -18.26
N ALA A 272 -48.97 0.18 -17.20
CA ALA A 272 -48.47 -0.16 -15.88
C ALA A 272 -47.40 -1.25 -16.01
N SER A 273 -46.14 -0.94 -15.67
CA SER A 273 -45.08 -1.94 -15.67
C SER A 273 -45.49 -3.06 -14.73
N GLU A 274 -45.51 -4.31 -15.21
CA GLU A 274 -45.77 -5.46 -14.35
C GLU A 274 -44.83 -5.44 -13.14
N ASP A 275 -45.36 -5.74 -11.94
CA ASP A 275 -44.55 -5.79 -10.72
C ASP A 275 -43.38 -6.78 -10.92
N PRO A 276 -42.14 -6.43 -10.51
CA PRO A 276 -40.99 -7.30 -10.68
C PRO A 276 -41.23 -8.70 -10.09
N PRO A 277 -40.80 -9.81 -10.75
CA PRO A 277 -41.08 -11.17 -10.30
C PRO A 277 -40.66 -11.46 -8.86
N ILE A 278 -39.56 -10.86 -8.39
CA ILE A 278 -39.05 -11.02 -7.02
C ILE A 278 -40.03 -10.52 -5.96
N TRP A 279 -40.91 -9.57 -6.28
CA TRP A 279 -41.91 -9.05 -5.34
C TRP A 279 -42.92 -10.12 -4.96
N SER A 280 -43.40 -10.90 -5.93
CA SER A 280 -44.31 -12.02 -5.68
C SER A 280 -43.68 -13.09 -4.76
N GLN A 281 -42.37 -13.34 -4.94
CA GLN A 281 -41.61 -14.30 -4.14
C GLN A 281 -41.43 -13.86 -2.68
N ILE A 282 -41.42 -12.55 -2.43
CA ILE A 282 -41.38 -11.96 -1.08
C ILE A 282 -42.79 -11.90 -0.49
N MET A 283 -43.76 -11.35 -1.23
CA MET A 283 -45.11 -11.10 -0.73
C MET A 283 -45.86 -12.38 -0.32
N ARG A 284 -45.55 -13.54 -0.94
CA ARG A 284 -46.17 -14.82 -0.58
C ARG A 284 -45.93 -15.27 0.88
N PHE A 285 -44.95 -14.68 1.56
CA PHE A 285 -44.68 -14.97 2.98
C PHE A 285 -45.62 -14.21 3.93
N PHE A 286 -46.34 -13.20 3.46
CA PHE A 286 -47.08 -12.27 4.30
C PHE A 286 -48.58 -12.50 4.26
N THR A 287 -49.21 -12.51 5.44
CA THR A 287 -50.68 -12.49 5.55
C THR A 287 -51.23 -11.13 5.13
N ASN A 288 -50.53 -10.04 5.46
CA ASN A 288 -50.85 -8.68 5.00
C ASN A 288 -49.63 -8.04 4.33
N PRO A 289 -49.48 -8.13 3.00
CA PRO A 289 -48.33 -7.57 2.29
C PRO A 289 -48.32 -6.04 2.19
N ARG A 290 -49.38 -5.35 2.63
CA ARG A 290 -49.46 -3.87 2.59
C ARG A 290 -48.77 -3.18 3.77
N LYS A 291 -48.40 -3.92 4.82
CA LYS A 291 -47.66 -3.36 5.95
C LYS A 291 -46.27 -2.88 5.51
N PRO A 292 -45.73 -1.81 6.12
CA PRO A 292 -44.34 -1.42 5.97
C PRO A 292 -43.37 -2.58 6.08
N MET A 293 -42.41 -2.65 5.17
CA MET A 293 -41.41 -3.70 5.11
C MET A 293 -40.12 -3.27 5.78
N ILE A 294 -39.73 -3.95 6.86
CA ILE A 294 -38.39 -3.86 7.45
C ILE A 294 -37.49 -4.79 6.65
N LEU A 295 -36.53 -4.25 5.91
CA LEU A 295 -35.64 -5.00 5.04
C LEU A 295 -34.23 -5.12 5.66
N ALA A 296 -33.74 -6.35 5.80
CA ALA A 296 -32.35 -6.64 6.08
C ALA A 296 -31.73 -7.43 4.92
N VAL A 297 -30.60 -6.95 4.39
CA VAL A 297 -29.82 -7.63 3.33
C VAL A 297 -28.42 -7.89 3.87
N ALA A 298 -28.11 -9.16 4.17
CA ALA A 298 -26.83 -9.55 4.71
C ALA A 298 -26.58 -11.05 4.51
N ARG A 299 -25.31 -11.46 4.44
CA ARG A 299 -24.98 -12.89 4.52
C ARG A 299 -25.30 -13.41 5.93
N PRO A 300 -25.76 -14.67 6.09
CA PRO A 300 -26.05 -15.26 7.38
C PRO A 300 -24.74 -15.63 8.08
N TYR A 301 -24.13 -14.65 8.71
CA TYR A 301 -22.91 -14.79 9.50
C TYR A 301 -23.11 -14.13 10.87
N PRO A 302 -22.47 -14.64 11.94
CA PRO A 302 -22.68 -14.15 13.30
C PRO A 302 -22.43 -12.64 13.45
N GLU A 303 -21.45 -12.10 12.73
CA GLU A 303 -21.06 -10.68 12.82
C GLU A 303 -22.15 -9.75 12.28
N LYS A 304 -23.04 -10.27 11.41
CA LYS A 304 -24.18 -9.53 10.85
C LYS A 304 -25.37 -9.44 11.80
N ASN A 305 -25.35 -10.17 12.91
CA ASN A 305 -26.26 -10.02 14.04
C ASN A 305 -27.77 -10.10 13.68
N ILE A 306 -28.11 -10.90 12.67
CA ILE A 306 -29.49 -11.04 12.16
C ILE A 306 -30.41 -11.64 13.24
N THR A 307 -29.88 -12.53 14.09
CA THR A 307 -30.64 -13.17 15.17
C THR A 307 -31.19 -12.14 16.17
N THR A 308 -30.41 -11.13 16.54
CA THR A 308 -30.85 -10.07 17.47
C THR A 308 -31.93 -9.20 16.84
N LEU A 309 -31.86 -8.93 15.53
CA LEU A 309 -32.94 -8.25 14.81
C LEU A 309 -34.26 -9.03 14.86
N VAL A 310 -34.20 -10.36 14.67
CA VAL A 310 -35.41 -11.21 14.74
C VAL A 310 -36.00 -11.21 16.14
N LYS A 311 -35.17 -11.26 17.19
CA LYS A 311 -35.63 -11.14 18.59
C LYS A 311 -36.28 -9.78 18.87
N ALA A 312 -35.62 -8.69 18.46
CA ALA A 312 -36.15 -7.33 18.60
C ALA A 312 -37.53 -7.19 17.94
N PHE A 313 -37.71 -7.77 16.75
CA PHE A 313 -39.00 -7.80 16.07
C PHE A 313 -40.01 -8.72 16.79
N GLY A 314 -39.61 -9.92 17.19
CA GLY A 314 -40.47 -10.94 17.80
C GLY A 314 -41.07 -10.52 19.14
N GLU A 315 -40.27 -9.85 19.99
CA GLU A 315 -40.66 -9.41 21.33
C GLU A 315 -41.44 -8.09 21.34
N CYS A 316 -41.28 -7.26 20.30
CA CYS A 316 -41.98 -5.97 20.20
C CYS A 316 -43.33 -6.11 19.49
N ARG A 317 -44.40 -6.37 20.26
CA ARG A 317 -45.77 -6.51 19.72
C ARG A 317 -46.25 -5.30 18.89
N PRO A 318 -46.07 -4.03 19.31
CA PRO A 318 -46.48 -2.88 18.48
C PRO A 318 -45.77 -2.83 17.12
N LEU A 319 -44.50 -3.26 17.06
CA LEU A 319 -43.74 -3.30 15.81
C LEU A 319 -44.26 -4.40 14.86
N ARG A 320 -44.62 -5.58 15.38
CA ARG A 320 -45.25 -6.68 14.63
C ARG A 320 -46.63 -6.31 14.07
N GLU A 321 -47.40 -5.58 14.85
CA GLU A 321 -48.71 -5.08 14.41
C GLU A 321 -48.54 -4.06 13.28
N LEU A 322 -47.51 -3.22 13.34
CA LEU A 322 -47.22 -2.18 12.36
C LEU A 322 -46.59 -2.69 11.05
N ALA A 323 -45.63 -3.61 11.10
CA ALA A 323 -44.72 -3.90 10.00
C ALA A 323 -44.51 -5.41 9.73
N ASN A 324 -43.96 -5.73 8.55
CA ASN A 324 -43.45 -7.06 8.20
C ASN A 324 -41.91 -7.04 8.15
N LEU A 325 -41.26 -8.16 8.43
CA LEU A 325 -39.80 -8.30 8.36
C LEU A 325 -39.38 -9.12 7.14
N THR A 326 -38.41 -8.65 6.36
CA THR A 326 -37.82 -9.38 5.23
C THR A 326 -36.32 -9.53 5.41
N LEU A 327 -35.84 -10.78 5.33
CA LEU A 327 -34.45 -11.17 5.53
C LEU A 327 -33.89 -11.77 4.23
N ILE A 328 -33.13 -10.98 3.48
CA ILE A 328 -32.37 -11.47 2.31
C ILE A 328 -31.02 -12.02 2.79
N MET A 329 -30.99 -13.33 3.06
CA MET A 329 -29.86 -14.03 3.69
C MET A 329 -29.00 -14.83 2.70
N GLY A 330 -28.69 -14.24 1.55
CA GLY A 330 -27.94 -14.91 0.47
C GLY A 330 -28.72 -16.04 -0.23
N ASN A 331 -28.15 -16.57 -1.31
CA ASN A 331 -28.72 -17.68 -2.05
C ASN A 331 -28.35 -19.01 -1.42
N ARG A 332 -29.29 -19.96 -1.35
CA ARG A 332 -29.07 -21.29 -0.79
C ARG A 332 -29.83 -22.36 -1.55
N GLU A 333 -29.25 -23.54 -1.73
CA GLU A 333 -29.96 -24.72 -2.26
C GLU A 333 -30.63 -25.53 -1.15
N ALA A 334 -29.91 -25.82 -0.07
CA ALA A 334 -30.42 -26.50 1.11
C ALA A 334 -29.56 -26.09 2.32
N ILE A 335 -30.16 -26.04 3.52
CA ILE A 335 -29.44 -25.65 4.75
C ILE A 335 -28.29 -26.63 5.02
N SER A 336 -28.50 -27.92 4.77
CA SER A 336 -27.49 -28.98 4.91
C SER A 336 -26.28 -28.86 3.99
N LYS A 337 -26.38 -28.09 2.90
CA LYS A 337 -25.28 -27.85 1.94
C LYS A 337 -24.54 -26.53 2.20
N MET A 338 -24.97 -25.74 3.18
CA MET A 338 -24.33 -24.48 3.52
C MET A 338 -23.10 -24.71 4.39
N HIS A 339 -22.17 -23.76 4.41
CA HIS A 339 -21.07 -23.75 5.37
C HIS A 339 -21.62 -23.74 6.81
N ASN A 340 -21.01 -24.52 7.71
CA ASN A 340 -21.52 -24.77 9.07
C ASN A 340 -21.93 -23.50 9.83
N THR A 341 -21.12 -22.44 9.76
CA THR A 341 -21.43 -21.17 10.43
C THR A 341 -22.70 -20.51 9.87
N SER A 342 -22.85 -20.51 8.55
CA SER A 342 -24.02 -19.92 7.89
C SER A 342 -25.28 -20.75 8.05
N ALA A 343 -25.12 -22.08 8.01
CA ALA A 343 -26.20 -23.01 8.34
C ALA A 343 -26.70 -22.77 9.77
N SER A 344 -25.79 -22.64 10.74
CA SER A 344 -26.13 -22.40 12.15
C SER A 344 -26.90 -21.11 12.34
N VAL A 345 -26.46 -19.99 11.76
CA VAL A 345 -27.18 -18.70 11.87
C VAL A 345 -28.57 -18.79 11.27
N LEU A 346 -28.72 -19.40 10.08
CA LEU A 346 -30.01 -19.57 9.45
C LEU A 346 -30.94 -20.46 10.26
N THR A 347 -30.44 -21.57 10.80
CA THR A 347 -31.20 -22.45 11.70
C THR A 347 -31.68 -21.68 12.93
N SER A 348 -30.82 -20.87 13.57
CA SER A 348 -31.22 -20.02 14.70
C SER A 348 -32.31 -19.02 14.32
N VAL A 349 -32.24 -18.40 13.14
CA VAL A 349 -33.30 -17.51 12.66
C VAL A 349 -34.63 -18.25 12.50
N LEU A 350 -34.61 -19.47 11.93
CA LEU A 350 -35.82 -20.28 11.77
C LEU A 350 -36.41 -20.72 13.12
N THR A 351 -35.56 -21.09 14.08
CA THR A 351 -35.99 -21.40 15.46
C THR A 351 -36.67 -20.21 16.11
N LEU A 352 -36.14 -18.99 15.94
CA LEU A 352 -36.76 -17.79 16.51
C LEU A 352 -38.08 -17.44 15.83
N ILE A 353 -38.21 -17.68 14.52
CA ILE A 353 -39.48 -17.50 13.80
C ILE A 353 -40.57 -18.41 14.36
N ASP A 354 -40.22 -19.66 14.67
CA ASP A 354 -41.11 -20.62 15.30
C ASP A 354 -41.44 -20.23 16.75
N GLU A 355 -40.41 -19.92 17.55
CA GLU A 355 -40.53 -19.55 18.97
C GLU A 355 -41.46 -18.34 19.20
N TYR A 356 -41.39 -17.32 18.35
CA TYR A 356 -42.21 -16.10 18.48
C TYR A 356 -43.51 -16.13 17.64
N ASP A 357 -43.81 -17.24 16.97
CA ASP A 357 -44.96 -17.41 16.06
C ASP A 357 -45.04 -16.29 15.00
N LEU A 358 -43.98 -16.17 14.20
CA LEU A 358 -43.82 -15.09 13.19
C LEU A 358 -44.26 -15.50 11.77
N TYR A 359 -45.00 -16.61 11.64
CA TYR A 359 -45.57 -17.04 10.38
C TYR A 359 -46.51 -15.98 9.81
N GLY A 360 -46.42 -15.71 8.50
CA GLY A 360 -47.19 -14.64 7.86
C GLY A 360 -46.66 -13.23 8.08
N GLN A 361 -45.55 -13.05 8.82
CA GLN A 361 -44.96 -11.75 9.16
C GLN A 361 -43.48 -11.62 8.75
N VAL A 362 -42.78 -12.75 8.55
CA VAL A 362 -41.35 -12.77 8.18
C VAL A 362 -41.13 -13.45 6.83
N ALA A 363 -40.49 -12.75 5.89
CA ALA A 363 -40.06 -13.28 4.60
C ALA A 363 -38.56 -13.59 4.59
N TYR A 364 -38.19 -14.74 4.02
CA TYR A 364 -36.79 -15.17 3.91
C TYR A 364 -36.55 -15.95 2.60
N PRO A 365 -36.70 -15.28 1.44
CA PRO A 365 -36.64 -15.93 0.13
C PRO A 365 -35.33 -16.70 -0.06
N LYS A 366 -35.42 -17.77 -0.86
CA LYS A 366 -34.34 -18.75 -1.02
C LYS A 366 -33.32 -18.32 -2.09
N HIS A 367 -33.79 -17.65 -3.13
CA HIS A 367 -33.01 -17.22 -4.28
C HIS A 367 -33.37 -15.79 -4.68
N HIS A 368 -32.38 -15.04 -5.14
CA HIS A 368 -32.51 -13.76 -5.83
C HIS A 368 -31.34 -13.61 -6.81
N LYS A 369 -31.55 -12.85 -7.89
CA LYS A 369 -30.50 -12.43 -8.82
C LYS A 369 -29.92 -11.09 -8.35
N HIS A 370 -28.68 -10.81 -8.72
CA HIS A 370 -28.06 -9.52 -8.41
C HIS A 370 -28.84 -8.34 -9.03
N SER A 371 -29.37 -8.52 -10.24
CA SER A 371 -30.22 -7.54 -10.93
C SER A 371 -31.54 -7.25 -10.22
N GLU A 372 -32.01 -8.14 -9.36
CA GLU A 372 -33.28 -8.00 -8.61
C GLU A 372 -33.08 -7.26 -7.28
N VAL A 373 -31.84 -7.04 -6.83
CA VAL A 373 -31.56 -6.37 -5.54
C VAL A 373 -32.14 -4.94 -5.49
N PRO A 374 -32.01 -4.09 -6.53
CA PRO A 374 -32.67 -2.79 -6.56
C PRO A 374 -34.19 -2.88 -6.43
N ASP A 375 -34.82 -3.88 -7.04
CA ASP A 375 -36.27 -4.11 -6.92
C ASP A 375 -36.71 -4.40 -5.50
N ILE A 376 -35.88 -5.09 -4.71
CA ILE A 376 -36.16 -5.39 -3.31
C ILE A 376 -36.13 -4.10 -2.47
N TYR A 377 -35.15 -3.21 -2.72
CA TYR A 377 -35.10 -1.89 -2.08
C TYR A 377 -36.30 -1.01 -2.48
N ARG A 378 -36.69 -1.04 -3.75
CA ARG A 378 -37.89 -0.33 -4.25
C ARG A 378 -39.17 -0.83 -3.58
N LEU A 379 -39.32 -2.14 -3.38
CA LEU A 379 -40.48 -2.72 -2.68
C LEU A 379 -40.55 -2.22 -1.23
N ALA A 380 -39.44 -2.23 -0.51
CA ALA A 380 -39.37 -1.72 0.86
C ALA A 380 -39.71 -0.22 0.92
N THR A 381 -39.29 0.56 -0.08
CA THR A 381 -39.64 1.99 -0.17
C THR A 381 -41.12 2.20 -0.49
N ARG A 382 -41.68 1.44 -1.44
CA ARG A 382 -43.10 1.50 -1.85
C ARG A 382 -44.05 1.21 -0.69
N THR A 383 -43.66 0.30 0.20
CA THR A 383 -44.43 -0.03 1.42
C THR A 383 -44.22 0.97 2.56
N LYS A 384 -43.44 2.04 2.37
CA LYS A 384 -43.01 2.99 3.42
C LYS A 384 -42.28 2.30 4.58
N GLY A 385 -41.48 1.30 4.22
CA GLY A 385 -40.66 0.49 5.11
C GLY A 385 -39.34 1.16 5.51
N ALA A 386 -38.42 0.36 6.02
CA ALA A 386 -37.08 0.82 6.41
C ALA A 386 -36.03 -0.26 6.14
N PHE A 387 -34.80 0.15 5.85
CA PHE A 387 -33.66 -0.76 5.77
C PHE A 387 -32.95 -0.84 7.11
N VAL A 388 -32.55 -2.03 7.55
CA VAL A 388 -31.88 -2.24 8.83
C VAL A 388 -30.56 -3.01 8.68
N ASN A 389 -29.49 -2.47 9.26
CA ASN A 389 -28.20 -3.13 9.38
C ASN A 389 -27.65 -2.97 10.81
N VAL A 390 -27.87 -3.98 11.65
CA VAL A 390 -27.46 -4.01 13.06
C VAL A 390 -26.25 -4.92 13.30
N ALA A 391 -25.36 -5.05 12.30
CA ALA A 391 -24.11 -5.78 12.45
C ALA A 391 -23.30 -5.24 13.64
N TYR A 392 -22.54 -6.11 14.31
CA TYR A 392 -21.70 -5.69 15.43
C TYR A 392 -20.67 -4.63 15.01
N PHE A 393 -20.22 -4.71 13.76
CA PHE A 393 -19.37 -3.73 13.09
C PHE A 393 -19.62 -3.75 11.58
N GLU A 394 -19.78 -2.59 10.96
CA GLU A 394 -19.95 -2.47 9.50
C GLU A 394 -18.85 -1.60 8.89
N GLN A 395 -17.97 -2.21 8.10
CA GLN A 395 -16.74 -1.57 7.59
C GLN A 395 -16.98 -0.55 6.48
N PHE A 396 -17.95 -0.81 5.59
CA PHE A 396 -18.17 0.01 4.41
C PHE A 396 -19.59 0.56 4.33
N GLY A 397 -20.59 -0.24 4.71
CA GLY A 397 -21.98 0.20 4.67
C GLY A 397 -22.54 0.42 3.26
N VAL A 398 -22.00 -0.25 2.24
CA VAL A 398 -22.50 -0.13 0.84
C VAL A 398 -24.00 -0.38 0.75
N THR A 399 -24.52 -1.37 1.49
CA THR A 399 -25.95 -1.68 1.52
C THR A 399 -26.82 -0.56 2.11
N LEU A 400 -26.25 0.30 2.96
CA LEU A 400 -26.93 1.50 3.49
C LEU A 400 -27.02 2.59 2.42
N ILE A 401 -25.95 2.75 1.64
CA ILE A 401 -25.90 3.69 0.52
C ILE A 401 -26.89 3.22 -0.57
N GLU A 402 -26.90 1.93 -0.91
CA GLU A 402 -27.85 1.34 -1.85
C GLU A 402 -29.31 1.53 -1.39
N ALA A 403 -29.60 1.33 -0.10
CA ALA A 403 -30.93 1.60 0.46
C ALA A 403 -31.32 3.08 0.31
N ALA A 404 -30.42 3.98 0.70
CA ALA A 404 -30.65 5.42 0.62
C ALA A 404 -30.84 5.93 -0.82
N MET A 405 -30.11 5.35 -1.78
CA MET A 405 -30.28 5.61 -3.22
C MET A 405 -31.69 5.32 -3.72
N ASN A 406 -32.36 4.33 -3.13
CA ASN A 406 -33.73 3.96 -3.46
C ASN A 406 -34.77 4.74 -2.63
N GLY A 407 -34.34 5.74 -1.87
CA GLY A 407 -35.21 6.55 -1.02
C GLY A 407 -35.66 5.87 0.28
N LEU A 408 -34.99 4.78 0.69
CA LEU A 408 -35.34 4.01 1.86
C LEU A 408 -34.61 4.56 3.11
N PRO A 409 -35.34 4.99 4.15
CA PRO A 409 -34.74 5.34 5.44
C PRO A 409 -34.01 4.17 6.09
N ILE A 410 -32.93 4.46 6.82
CA ILE A 410 -32.04 3.44 7.40
C ILE A 410 -32.08 3.40 8.94
N ILE A 411 -31.94 2.21 9.50
CA ILE A 411 -31.53 1.98 10.89
C ILE A 411 -30.21 1.24 10.84
N ALA A 412 -29.17 1.78 11.45
CA ALA A 412 -27.84 1.20 11.34
C ALA A 412 -27.09 1.13 12.67
N THR A 413 -26.16 0.19 12.78
CA THR A 413 -25.24 0.09 13.91
C THR A 413 -24.44 1.37 14.09
N LYS A 414 -24.21 1.79 15.33
CA LYS A 414 -23.32 2.93 15.66
C LYS A 414 -21.82 2.60 15.56
N ASN A 415 -21.48 1.41 15.06
CA ASN A 415 -20.11 0.91 14.97
C ASN A 415 -19.67 0.77 13.50
N GLY A 416 -18.71 1.58 13.07
CA GLY A 416 -18.10 1.57 11.74
C GLY A 416 -18.64 2.65 10.80
N ALA A 417 -18.56 2.39 9.50
CA ALA A 417 -18.98 3.30 8.42
C ALA A 417 -20.41 3.86 8.51
N PRO A 418 -21.40 3.19 9.14
CA PRO A 418 -22.73 3.76 9.21
C PRO A 418 -22.79 5.11 9.94
N VAL A 419 -21.84 5.39 10.85
CA VAL A 419 -21.76 6.68 11.55
C VAL A 419 -21.49 7.81 10.58
N GLU A 420 -20.50 7.66 9.69
CA GLU A 420 -20.18 8.65 8.66
C GLU A 420 -21.29 8.74 7.60
N ILE A 421 -21.86 7.60 7.19
CA ILE A 421 -22.99 7.57 6.24
C ILE A 421 -24.16 8.36 6.81
N HIS A 422 -24.52 8.13 8.07
CA HIS A 422 -25.60 8.84 8.75
C HIS A 422 -25.31 10.34 8.90
N GLN A 423 -24.07 10.73 9.22
CA GLN A 423 -23.68 12.15 9.31
C GLN A 423 -23.86 12.89 7.98
N VAL A 424 -23.57 12.24 6.86
CA VAL A 424 -23.67 12.85 5.52
C VAL A 424 -25.11 12.81 5.00
N LEU A 425 -25.78 11.66 5.11
CA LEU A 425 -27.11 11.47 4.52
C LEU A 425 -28.22 12.00 5.40
N ASN A 426 -28.08 11.93 6.74
CA ASN A 426 -29.13 12.23 7.72
C ASN A 426 -30.49 11.58 7.38
N ASN A 427 -30.45 10.32 6.95
CA ASN A 427 -31.57 9.57 6.39
C ASN A 427 -32.06 8.43 7.30
N GLY A 428 -31.79 8.51 8.61
CA GLY A 428 -32.06 7.37 9.50
C GLY A 428 -31.72 7.56 10.97
N LEU A 429 -31.57 6.44 11.68
CA LEU A 429 -31.22 6.36 13.10
C LEU A 429 -30.03 5.41 13.32
N LEU A 430 -29.16 5.73 14.28
CA LEU A 430 -28.07 4.86 14.72
C LEU A 430 -28.45 4.16 16.04
N VAL A 431 -28.09 2.87 16.17
CA VAL A 431 -28.41 2.04 17.33
C VAL A 431 -27.20 1.25 17.83
N ASP A 432 -27.18 0.90 19.12
CA ASP A 432 -26.21 -0.05 19.64
C ASP A 432 -26.59 -1.46 19.18
N PRO A 433 -25.73 -2.20 18.45
CA PRO A 433 -26.06 -3.55 17.99
C PRO A 433 -26.21 -4.57 19.13
N HIS A 434 -25.78 -4.25 20.36
CA HIS A 434 -25.95 -5.12 21.54
C HIS A 434 -27.22 -4.80 22.33
N ASP A 435 -27.91 -3.71 22.03
CA ASP A 435 -29.14 -3.31 22.70
C ASP A 435 -30.35 -3.64 21.83
N GLN A 436 -30.96 -4.80 22.11
CA GLN A 436 -32.12 -5.29 21.39
C GLN A 436 -33.32 -4.33 21.47
N ASN A 437 -33.52 -3.67 22.62
CA ASN A 437 -34.63 -2.75 22.82
C ASN A 437 -34.42 -1.47 22.00
N ALA A 438 -33.19 -0.95 21.96
CA ALA A 438 -32.85 0.19 21.12
C ALA A 438 -33.11 -0.08 19.62
N ILE A 439 -32.88 -1.31 19.15
CA ILE A 439 -33.19 -1.72 17.77
C ILE A 439 -34.70 -1.68 17.53
N ALA A 440 -35.50 -2.28 18.41
CA ALA A 440 -36.96 -2.30 18.30
C ALA A 440 -37.56 -0.89 18.37
N ASP A 441 -37.11 -0.07 19.32
CA ASP A 441 -37.59 1.30 19.52
C ASP A 441 -37.28 2.19 18.31
N ALA A 442 -36.07 2.07 17.73
CA ALA A 442 -35.70 2.83 16.54
C ALA A 442 -36.55 2.43 15.32
N LEU A 443 -36.80 1.13 15.12
CA LEU A 443 -37.66 0.63 14.06
C LEU A 443 -39.10 1.12 14.23
N TYR A 444 -39.65 0.98 15.43
CA TYR A 444 -41.00 1.44 15.74
C TYR A 444 -41.15 2.94 15.54
N LYS A 445 -40.20 3.73 16.06
CA LYS A 445 -40.17 5.19 15.90
C LYS A 445 -40.14 5.61 14.43
N LEU A 446 -39.21 5.05 13.65
CA LEU A 446 -39.05 5.43 12.24
C LEU A 446 -40.28 5.10 11.39
N LEU A 447 -40.97 3.99 11.68
CA LEU A 447 -42.14 3.54 10.92
C LEU A 447 -43.46 4.15 11.41
N SER A 448 -43.57 4.55 12.68
CA SER A 448 -44.78 5.18 13.23
C SER A 448 -44.83 6.69 12.97
N GLU A 449 -43.68 7.37 12.92
CA GLU A 449 -43.60 8.82 12.70
C GLU A 449 -43.49 9.18 11.20
N LYS A 450 -44.62 9.41 10.53
CA LYS A 450 -44.67 9.74 9.08
C LYS A 450 -43.78 10.93 8.67
N GLN A 451 -43.70 11.96 9.52
CA GLN A 451 -42.86 13.15 9.24
C GLN A 451 -41.36 12.81 9.32
N LEU A 452 -40.96 11.99 10.28
CA LEU A 452 -39.57 11.52 10.41
C LEU A 452 -39.19 10.70 9.17
N TRP A 453 -40.04 9.76 8.77
CA TRP A 453 -39.81 8.92 7.59
C TRP A 453 -39.63 9.75 6.32
N SER A 454 -40.53 10.71 6.07
CA SER A 454 -40.50 11.55 4.86
C SER A 454 -39.23 12.42 4.83
N ARG A 455 -38.87 13.03 5.96
CA ARG A 455 -37.63 13.80 6.09
C ARG A 455 -36.39 12.93 5.86
N CYS A 456 -36.36 11.71 6.39
CA CYS A 456 -35.25 10.79 6.18
C CYS A 456 -35.11 10.41 4.69
N ARG A 457 -36.22 10.14 3.99
CA ARG A 457 -36.21 9.88 2.55
C ARG A 457 -35.67 11.08 1.76
N GLU A 458 -36.21 12.27 2.00
CA GLU A 458 -35.80 13.49 1.31
C GLU A 458 -34.31 13.79 1.51
N ASN A 459 -33.83 13.71 2.75
CA ASN A 459 -32.41 13.90 3.07
C ASN A 459 -31.52 12.86 2.37
N GLY A 460 -31.94 11.60 2.37
CA GLY A 460 -31.24 10.51 1.69
C GLY A 460 -31.06 10.81 0.20
N LEU A 461 -32.17 11.04 -0.52
CA LEU A 461 -32.17 11.33 -1.95
C LEU A 461 -31.36 12.59 -2.28
N LYS A 462 -31.51 13.66 -1.48
CA LYS A 462 -30.78 14.91 -1.67
C LYS A 462 -29.27 14.73 -1.55
N ASN A 463 -28.80 13.98 -0.57
CA ASN A 463 -27.38 13.91 -0.22
C ASN A 463 -26.65 12.71 -0.84
N ILE A 464 -27.36 11.78 -1.50
CA ILE A 464 -26.76 10.51 -1.94
C ILE A 464 -25.63 10.68 -2.96
N HIS A 465 -25.67 11.76 -3.74
CA HIS A 465 -24.61 12.12 -4.70
C HIS A 465 -23.23 12.28 -4.04
N GLN A 466 -23.17 12.50 -2.71
CA GLN A 466 -21.91 12.59 -1.96
C GLN A 466 -21.16 11.26 -1.87
N PHE A 467 -21.85 10.13 -2.03
CA PHE A 467 -21.24 8.80 -2.09
C PHE A 467 -20.99 8.35 -3.53
N SER A 468 -20.82 9.29 -4.45
CA SER A 468 -20.60 8.99 -5.86
C SER A 468 -19.14 8.89 -6.23
N TRP A 469 -18.84 8.07 -7.25
CA TRP A 469 -17.50 8.01 -7.81
C TRP A 469 -16.98 9.39 -8.31
N PRO A 470 -17.79 10.24 -8.99
CA PRO A 470 -17.39 11.61 -9.30
C PRO A 470 -17.03 12.44 -8.07
N GLU A 471 -17.86 12.44 -7.02
CA GLU A 471 -17.58 13.20 -5.80
C GLU A 471 -16.38 12.64 -5.03
N HIS A 472 -16.21 11.30 -5.02
CA HIS A 472 -15.01 10.63 -4.51
C HIS A 472 -13.75 11.13 -5.23
N CYS A 473 -13.75 11.15 -6.56
CA CYS A 473 -12.59 11.60 -7.36
C CYS A 473 -12.31 13.08 -7.15
N LYS A 474 -13.34 13.93 -7.10
CA LYS A 474 -13.18 15.35 -6.79
C LYS A 474 -12.54 15.58 -5.42
N ASN A 475 -13.03 14.88 -4.39
CA ASN A 475 -12.45 14.95 -3.06
C ASN A 475 -11.02 14.43 -3.03
N HIS A 476 -10.73 13.30 -3.69
CA HIS A 476 -9.39 12.74 -3.83
C HIS A 476 -8.42 13.73 -4.49
N LEU A 477 -8.76 14.22 -5.69
CA LEU A 477 -7.95 15.19 -6.44
C LEU A 477 -7.72 16.47 -5.65
N SER A 478 -8.74 16.99 -4.95
CA SER A 478 -8.59 18.19 -4.11
C SER A 478 -7.53 18.03 -3.02
N ARG A 479 -7.30 16.80 -2.55
CA ARG A 479 -6.26 16.50 -1.55
C ARG A 479 -4.91 16.27 -2.22
N ILE A 480 -4.86 15.57 -3.33
CA ILE A 480 -3.62 15.34 -4.09
C ILE A 480 -3.00 16.65 -4.54
N LEU A 481 -3.81 17.60 -5.03
CA LEU A 481 -3.34 18.92 -5.45
C LEU A 481 -2.70 19.75 -4.32
N THR A 482 -2.88 19.36 -3.05
CA THR A 482 -2.22 20.03 -1.91
C THR A 482 -0.81 19.54 -1.62
N LEU A 483 -0.35 18.45 -2.24
CA LEU A 483 0.93 17.80 -1.92
C LEU A 483 2.17 18.56 -2.46
N GLY A 484 1.97 19.48 -3.41
CA GLY A 484 3.08 20.15 -4.10
C GLY A 484 3.77 19.21 -5.10
N PRO A 485 4.23 19.73 -6.25
CA PRO A 485 4.90 18.90 -7.24
C PRO A 485 6.28 18.48 -6.72
N ARG A 486 6.55 17.18 -6.74
CA ARG A 486 7.89 16.60 -6.60
C ARG A 486 8.09 15.61 -7.74
N SER A 487 9.30 15.57 -8.28
CA SER A 487 9.67 14.68 -9.39
C SER A 487 11.18 14.46 -9.40
N PRO A 488 11.69 13.47 -10.15
CA PRO A 488 13.11 13.23 -10.24
C PRO A 488 13.82 14.47 -10.78
N ALA A 489 14.89 14.89 -10.11
CA ALA A 489 15.78 15.95 -10.59
C ALA A 489 16.63 15.40 -11.75
N ILE A 490 16.02 15.34 -12.94
CA ILE A 490 16.76 15.04 -14.16
C ILE A 490 17.52 16.29 -14.57
N GLY A 491 18.84 16.22 -14.55
CA GLY A 491 19.71 17.26 -15.08
C GLY A 491 19.44 17.59 -16.56
N SER A 492 19.93 18.75 -17.01
CA SER A 492 19.76 19.21 -18.40
C SER A 492 20.33 18.21 -19.42
N LYS A 493 19.97 18.35 -20.71
CA LYS A 493 20.57 17.53 -21.79
C LYS A 493 22.10 17.58 -21.78
N GLU A 494 22.68 18.75 -21.44
CA GLU A 494 24.14 18.94 -21.30
C GLU A 494 24.71 18.19 -20.09
N GLU A 495 24.02 18.14 -18.96
CA GLU A 495 24.44 17.38 -17.78
C GLU A 495 24.37 15.87 -17.99
N ARG A 496 23.39 15.39 -18.77
CA ARG A 496 23.32 13.98 -19.20
C ARG A 496 24.49 13.60 -20.11
N SER A 497 24.90 14.48 -21.02
CA SER A 497 26.08 14.24 -21.88
C SER A 497 27.40 14.24 -21.13
N LYS A 498 27.45 14.83 -19.92
CA LYS A 498 28.60 14.80 -19.01
C LYS A 498 28.61 13.60 -18.07
N ALA A 499 27.54 12.80 -18.03
CA ALA A 499 27.51 11.59 -17.22
C ALA A 499 28.49 10.56 -17.80
N PRO A 500 29.40 9.96 -17.01
CA PRO A 500 30.59 9.24 -17.48
C PRO A 500 30.32 7.87 -18.13
N ILE A 501 29.12 7.62 -18.65
CA ILE A 501 28.60 6.28 -18.95
C ILE A 501 28.53 5.99 -20.45
N SER A 502 29.02 6.90 -21.30
CA SER A 502 29.00 6.71 -22.75
C SER A 502 29.70 5.39 -23.13
N GLY A 503 28.94 4.44 -23.68
CA GLY A 503 29.44 3.14 -24.14
C GLY A 503 29.26 1.95 -23.19
N ARG A 504 28.85 2.16 -21.92
CA ARG A 504 28.64 1.05 -20.97
C ARG A 504 27.31 0.32 -21.27
N LYS A 505 27.38 -1.00 -21.41
CA LYS A 505 26.24 -1.92 -21.57
C LYS A 505 25.83 -2.59 -20.27
N HIS A 506 26.80 -2.87 -19.40
CA HIS A 506 26.60 -3.51 -18.09
C HIS A 506 27.20 -2.66 -16.97
N ILE A 507 26.63 -2.72 -15.77
CA ILE A 507 27.20 -2.10 -14.56
C ILE A 507 27.36 -3.18 -13.50
N ILE A 508 28.56 -3.30 -12.94
CA ILE A 508 28.84 -4.13 -11.78
C ILE A 508 28.88 -3.24 -10.54
N VAL A 509 27.92 -3.44 -9.64
CA VAL A 509 27.85 -2.79 -8.33
C VAL A 509 28.48 -3.71 -7.30
N ILE A 510 29.61 -3.29 -6.73
CA ILE A 510 30.29 -4.03 -5.67
C ILE A 510 29.76 -3.53 -4.33
N SER A 511 28.98 -4.36 -3.63
CA SER A 511 28.31 -4.02 -2.36
C SER A 511 28.52 -5.10 -1.31
N VAL A 512 29.77 -5.56 -1.17
CA VAL A 512 30.17 -6.56 -0.17
C VAL A 512 30.48 -5.86 1.14
N ASP A 513 29.71 -6.19 2.18
CA ASP A 513 29.92 -5.68 3.54
C ASP A 513 30.40 -6.80 4.47
N SER A 514 30.61 -6.46 5.76
CA SER A 514 30.96 -7.44 6.79
C SER A 514 32.18 -8.30 6.42
N VAL A 515 33.15 -7.70 5.76
CA VAL A 515 34.47 -8.29 5.46
C VAL A 515 35.55 -7.38 6.06
N ASN A 516 36.74 -7.91 6.32
CA ASN A 516 37.87 -7.05 6.70
C ASN A 516 38.33 -6.20 5.49
N LYS A 517 39.16 -5.19 5.75
CA LYS A 517 39.60 -4.24 4.71
C LYS A 517 40.43 -4.91 3.60
N GLU A 518 41.24 -5.91 3.95
CA GLU A 518 42.12 -6.61 3.02
C GLU A 518 41.32 -7.48 2.05
N ASP A 519 40.34 -8.22 2.58
CA ASP A 519 39.41 -9.04 1.81
C ASP A 519 38.53 -8.18 0.91
N LEU A 520 38.03 -7.03 1.40
CA LEU A 520 37.27 -6.10 0.56
C LEU A 520 38.09 -5.62 -0.64
N VAL A 521 39.33 -5.22 -0.42
CA VAL A 521 40.26 -4.82 -1.49
C VAL A 521 40.50 -5.96 -2.47
N ARG A 522 40.70 -7.19 -1.97
CA ARG A 522 40.88 -8.39 -2.80
C ARG A 522 39.65 -8.64 -3.68
N ILE A 523 38.45 -8.56 -3.11
CA ILE A 523 37.19 -8.75 -3.85
C ILE A 523 37.02 -7.68 -4.92
N ILE A 524 37.29 -6.42 -4.60
CA ILE A 524 37.22 -5.32 -5.56
C ILE A 524 38.15 -5.57 -6.74
N ARG A 525 39.41 -5.93 -6.47
CA ARG A 525 40.41 -6.24 -7.50
C ARG A 525 39.95 -7.41 -8.38
N ASN A 526 39.55 -8.52 -7.77
CA ASN A 526 39.15 -9.72 -8.50
C ASN A 526 37.89 -9.49 -9.34
N ALA A 527 36.93 -8.68 -8.86
CA ALA A 527 35.74 -8.32 -9.63
C ALA A 527 36.07 -7.47 -10.86
N ILE A 528 37.00 -6.53 -10.72
CA ILE A 528 37.49 -5.70 -11.84
C ILE A 528 38.22 -6.58 -12.86
N GLU A 529 39.15 -7.43 -12.39
CA GLU A 529 39.92 -8.34 -13.25
C GLU A 529 39.03 -9.35 -13.99
N ALA A 530 38.03 -9.92 -13.31
CA ALA A 530 37.11 -10.90 -13.89
C ALA A 530 36.27 -10.34 -15.05
N ALA A 531 36.01 -9.03 -15.05
CA ALA A 531 35.16 -8.35 -16.01
C ALA A 531 35.90 -7.61 -17.14
N HIS A 532 37.24 -7.44 -17.04
CA HIS A 532 38.03 -6.87 -18.14
C HIS A 532 38.17 -7.88 -19.28
N THR A 533 38.05 -7.46 -20.55
CA THR A 533 38.34 -8.26 -21.77
C THR A 533 39.41 -7.59 -22.62
N GLU A 534 40.39 -8.36 -23.13
CA GLU A 534 41.51 -7.83 -23.93
C GLU A 534 41.07 -7.11 -25.22
N SER A 535 39.83 -7.33 -25.70
CA SER A 535 39.33 -6.73 -26.94
C SER A 535 38.39 -5.53 -26.78
N VAL A 536 37.80 -5.26 -25.60
CA VAL A 536 36.89 -4.10 -25.40
C VAL A 536 36.97 -3.53 -23.96
N PRO A 537 37.84 -2.55 -23.68
CA PRO A 537 37.94 -1.89 -22.37
C PRO A 537 36.73 -1.01 -21.96
N ALA A 538 35.65 -0.96 -22.74
CA ALA A 538 34.67 0.13 -22.67
C ALA A 538 33.19 -0.27 -22.41
N SER A 539 32.84 -1.55 -22.29
CA SER A 539 31.42 -1.96 -22.19
C SER A 539 30.88 -2.22 -20.78
N THR A 540 31.73 -2.37 -19.77
CA THR A 540 31.30 -2.71 -18.39
C THR A 540 31.74 -1.61 -17.44
N GLY A 541 30.80 -1.03 -16.70
CA GLY A 541 31.06 -0.01 -15.68
C GLY A 541 31.11 -0.60 -14.27
N PHE A 542 31.74 0.13 -13.35
CA PHE A 542 31.92 -0.27 -11.95
C PHE A 542 31.39 0.78 -10.99
N VAL A 543 30.57 0.35 -10.04
CA VAL A 543 30.07 1.19 -8.94
C VAL A 543 30.45 0.53 -7.63
N LEU A 544 31.11 1.26 -6.74
CA LEU A 544 31.38 0.78 -5.38
C LEU A 544 30.32 1.32 -4.43
N SER A 545 29.60 0.42 -3.75
CA SER A 545 28.46 0.73 -2.89
C SER A 545 28.72 0.27 -1.46
N THR A 546 28.88 1.20 -0.52
CA THR A 546 29.26 0.87 0.86
C THR A 546 28.59 1.80 1.88
N SER A 547 28.69 1.42 3.15
CA SER A 547 28.35 2.29 4.28
C SER A 547 29.45 3.31 4.63
N LEU A 548 30.62 3.24 3.99
CA LEU A 548 31.77 4.09 4.23
C LEU A 548 31.56 5.52 3.72
N THR A 549 32.27 6.46 4.34
CA THR A 549 32.45 7.81 3.80
C THR A 549 33.35 7.79 2.57
N ILE A 550 33.27 8.82 1.72
CA ILE A 550 34.17 8.96 0.56
C ILE A 550 35.65 9.02 0.99
N SER A 551 35.94 9.62 2.15
CA SER A 551 37.31 9.68 2.70
C SER A 551 37.85 8.30 3.05
N GLU A 552 37.02 7.47 3.73
CA GLU A 552 37.36 6.08 4.05
C GLU A 552 37.57 5.25 2.78
N ILE A 553 36.72 5.41 1.76
CA ILE A 553 36.85 4.71 0.47
C ILE A 553 38.14 5.09 -0.24
N CYS A 554 38.43 6.39 -0.38
CA CYS A 554 39.63 6.84 -1.07
C CYS A 554 40.90 6.39 -0.34
N SER A 555 40.91 6.46 0.99
CA SER A 555 42.01 5.95 1.81
C SER A 555 42.22 4.45 1.60
N LEU A 556 41.14 3.65 1.59
CA LEU A 556 41.18 2.21 1.33
C LEU A 556 41.78 1.90 -0.05
N LEU A 557 41.26 2.52 -1.12
CA LEU A 557 41.70 2.27 -2.49
C LEU A 557 43.16 2.69 -2.73
N VAL A 558 43.54 3.89 -2.26
CA VAL A 558 44.91 4.40 -2.41
C VAL A 558 45.90 3.53 -1.66
N SER A 559 45.58 3.11 -0.43
CA SER A 559 46.42 2.20 0.36
C SER A 559 46.64 0.84 -0.32
N ALA A 560 45.68 0.42 -1.16
CA ALA A 560 45.73 -0.81 -1.93
C ALA A 560 46.38 -0.66 -3.32
N GLY A 561 46.87 0.54 -3.66
CA GLY A 561 47.43 0.85 -4.98
C GLY A 561 46.39 0.90 -6.10
N MET A 562 45.12 1.10 -5.78
CA MET A 562 44.03 1.21 -6.74
C MET A 562 43.67 2.68 -6.99
N HIS A 563 43.41 3.04 -8.25
CA HIS A 563 43.07 4.41 -8.62
C HIS A 563 41.55 4.63 -8.57
N PRO A 564 41.02 5.58 -7.76
CA PRO A 564 39.58 5.81 -7.66
C PRO A 564 38.90 6.19 -8.98
N ALA A 565 39.63 6.72 -9.97
CA ALA A 565 39.05 7.01 -11.29
C ALA A 565 38.77 5.75 -12.14
N GLY A 566 39.11 4.55 -11.65
CA GLY A 566 38.69 3.29 -12.27
C GLY A 566 37.22 2.94 -12.07
N PHE A 567 36.48 3.71 -11.27
CA PHE A 567 35.04 3.53 -11.03
C PHE A 567 34.22 4.59 -11.75
N ASP A 568 32.97 4.27 -12.08
CA ASP A 568 32.02 5.20 -12.69
C ASP A 568 31.26 6.01 -11.62
N ALA A 569 30.99 5.42 -10.45
CA ALA A 569 30.40 6.10 -9.31
C ALA A 569 30.72 5.41 -7.98
N PHE A 570 30.59 6.17 -6.89
CA PHE A 570 30.66 5.69 -5.52
C PHE A 570 29.35 5.98 -4.80
N ILE A 571 28.68 4.93 -4.31
CA ILE A 571 27.53 5.04 -3.39
C ILE A 571 28.09 4.93 -1.97
N CYS A 572 28.06 6.04 -1.24
CA CYS A 572 28.66 6.19 0.09
C CYS A 572 27.57 6.33 1.16
N ASN A 573 27.97 6.22 2.44
CA ASN A 573 27.12 6.53 3.59
C ASN A 573 25.75 5.82 3.51
N SER A 574 25.76 4.53 3.11
CA SER A 574 24.57 3.67 2.97
C SER A 574 23.54 4.21 1.97
N GLY A 575 24.00 4.84 0.89
CA GLY A 575 23.13 5.36 -0.18
C GLY A 575 22.64 6.79 0.04
N SER A 576 23.17 7.51 1.03
CA SER A 576 22.83 8.92 1.25
C SER A 576 23.74 9.90 0.48
N SER A 577 24.78 9.41 -0.19
CA SER A 577 25.67 10.24 -1.00
C SER A 577 26.18 9.48 -2.21
N ILE A 578 26.13 10.11 -3.38
CA ILE A 578 26.68 9.57 -4.62
C ILE A 578 27.79 10.52 -5.08
N TYR A 579 28.96 9.96 -5.40
CA TYR A 579 30.10 10.71 -5.93
C TYR A 579 30.52 10.16 -7.29
N TYR A 580 30.92 11.06 -8.18
CA TYR A 580 31.55 10.73 -9.46
C TYR A 580 33.03 11.12 -9.38
N PRO A 581 33.97 10.27 -9.83
CA PRO A 581 35.37 10.66 -9.95
C PRO A 581 35.55 11.71 -11.05
N SER A 582 36.43 12.69 -10.82
CA SER A 582 36.73 13.79 -11.73
C SER A 582 38.24 14.05 -11.82
N TYR A 583 38.70 14.40 -13.02
CA TYR A 583 40.09 14.72 -13.30
C TYR A 583 40.32 16.24 -13.19
N SER A 584 41.35 16.64 -12.45
CA SER A 584 41.86 18.01 -12.49
C SER A 584 43.19 18.03 -13.24
N GLY A 585 43.18 18.42 -14.52
CA GLY A 585 44.38 18.75 -15.32
C GLY A 585 44.58 17.91 -16.60
N ASP A 586 45.16 18.54 -17.63
CA ASP A 586 45.43 17.99 -18.98
C ASP A 586 46.63 17.03 -19.06
N THR A 587 47.21 16.59 -17.94
CA THR A 587 48.34 15.65 -17.93
C THR A 587 48.15 14.49 -16.94
N PRO A 588 48.40 13.23 -17.37
CA PRO A 588 48.23 12.04 -16.55
C PRO A 588 49.44 11.81 -15.63
N SER A 589 49.76 12.78 -14.77
CA SER A 589 50.75 12.62 -13.72
C SER A 589 50.10 12.81 -12.35
N ASN A 590 49.82 11.73 -11.63
CA ASN A 590 49.66 11.54 -10.18
C ASN A 590 49.24 12.68 -9.22
N SER A 591 48.62 13.79 -9.65
CA SER A 591 48.25 14.91 -8.78
C SER A 591 46.73 15.07 -8.67
N LYS A 592 46.19 14.47 -7.60
CA LYS A 592 44.83 14.61 -7.02
C LYS A 592 43.65 14.28 -7.93
N VAL A 593 43.18 13.03 -7.87
CA VAL A 593 41.80 12.69 -8.24
C VAL A 593 40.85 13.49 -7.34
N THR A 594 39.92 14.22 -7.95
CA THR A 594 38.85 14.91 -7.22
C THR A 594 37.55 14.11 -7.35
N HIS A 595 36.63 14.31 -6.41
CA HIS A 595 35.30 13.68 -6.47
C HIS A 595 34.24 14.76 -6.46
N THR A 596 33.30 14.67 -7.39
CA THR A 596 32.16 15.58 -7.47
C THR A 596 30.93 14.89 -6.89
N ILE A 597 30.32 15.53 -5.90
CA ILE A 597 29.09 15.04 -5.29
C ILE A 597 27.89 15.25 -6.22
N ASP A 598 26.99 14.28 -6.25
CA ASP A 598 25.73 14.39 -7.00
C ASP A 598 24.72 15.26 -6.23
N GLN A 599 24.66 16.55 -6.58
CA GLN A 599 23.72 17.50 -5.97
C GLN A 599 22.25 17.15 -6.28
N ASN A 600 21.95 16.63 -7.47
CA ASN A 600 20.59 16.21 -7.82
C ASN A 600 20.13 15.05 -6.95
N HIS A 601 21.03 14.11 -6.62
CA HIS A 601 20.74 13.04 -5.67
C HIS A 601 20.48 13.59 -4.27
N GLN A 602 21.23 14.60 -3.82
CA GLN A 602 20.97 15.23 -2.51
C GLN A 602 19.58 15.85 -2.46
N SER A 603 19.20 16.64 -3.46
CA SER A 603 17.85 17.20 -3.57
C SER A 603 16.76 16.12 -3.68
N HIS A 604 17.08 14.97 -4.27
CA HIS A 604 16.18 13.83 -4.40
C HIS A 604 15.84 13.18 -3.05
N ILE A 605 16.84 13.04 -2.17
CA ILE A 605 16.67 12.40 -0.85
C ILE A 605 16.36 13.38 0.29
N GLU A 606 16.52 14.69 0.07
CA GLU A 606 16.32 15.73 1.10
C GLU A 606 14.88 15.80 1.62
N TYR A 607 13.93 15.20 0.91
CA TYR A 607 12.53 15.18 1.31
C TYR A 607 12.33 14.86 2.80
N ARG A 608 11.79 15.84 3.55
CA ARG A 608 11.55 15.83 5.01
C ARG A 608 12.78 15.61 5.88
N TRP A 609 13.97 15.75 5.32
CA TRP A 609 15.20 15.76 6.07
C TRP A 609 15.30 17.07 6.88
N GLY A 610 15.20 16.99 8.19
CA GLY A 610 15.13 18.16 9.08
C GLY A 610 16.48 18.80 9.44
N GLY A 611 17.57 18.35 8.80
CA GLY A 611 18.93 18.86 8.99
C GLY A 611 19.39 18.90 10.45
N GLU A 612 20.07 19.98 10.82
CA GLU A 612 20.64 20.15 12.17
C GLU A 612 19.57 20.14 13.28
N GLY A 613 18.35 20.59 12.98
CA GLY A 613 17.24 20.50 13.92
C GLY A 613 16.87 19.04 14.22
N LEU A 614 16.83 18.19 13.19
CA LEU A 614 16.57 16.76 13.35
C LEU A 614 17.71 16.07 14.10
N ARG A 615 18.96 16.45 13.81
CA ARG A 615 20.15 15.93 14.50
C ARG A 615 20.03 16.05 16.01
N LYS A 616 19.60 17.20 16.54
CA LYS A 616 19.38 17.41 17.98
C LYS A 616 18.37 16.42 18.58
N TYR A 617 17.30 16.11 17.87
CA TYR A 617 16.32 15.10 18.30
C TYR A 617 16.92 13.70 18.24
N LEU A 618 17.69 13.38 17.20
CA LEU A 618 18.34 12.08 17.04
C LEU A 618 19.41 11.83 18.09
N VAL A 619 20.21 12.85 18.46
CA VAL A 619 21.17 12.73 19.57
C VAL A 619 20.45 12.45 20.88
N LYS A 620 19.37 13.20 21.19
CA LYS A 620 18.55 12.95 22.38
C LYS A 620 17.90 11.56 22.35
N TRP A 621 17.42 11.13 21.19
CA TRP A 621 16.88 9.79 20.98
C TRP A 621 17.95 8.73 21.24
N ALA A 622 19.18 8.89 20.72
CA ALA A 622 20.28 7.97 20.96
C ALA A 622 20.64 7.87 22.44
N THR A 623 20.61 8.99 23.18
CA THR A 623 20.80 8.99 24.65
C THR A 623 19.71 8.23 25.39
N SER A 624 18.49 8.16 24.85
CA SER A 624 17.39 7.37 25.44
C SER A 624 17.52 5.87 25.24
N VAL A 625 18.45 5.42 24.39
CA VAL A 625 18.72 3.99 24.16
C VAL A 625 19.74 3.50 25.18
N VAL A 626 19.23 2.86 26.24
CA VAL A 626 20.01 2.37 27.37
C VAL A 626 19.90 0.86 27.53
N GLU A 627 21.01 0.22 27.90
CA GLU A 627 21.03 -1.17 28.37
C GLU A 627 20.68 -1.18 29.86
N ARG A 628 19.67 -1.96 30.25
CA ARG A 628 19.27 -2.13 31.65
C ARG A 628 19.80 -3.45 32.19
N LYS A 629 20.74 -3.38 33.13
CA LYS A 629 21.22 -4.54 33.91
C LYS A 629 21.01 -4.24 35.39
N GLY A 630 19.90 -4.75 35.95
CA GLY A 630 19.50 -4.47 37.32
C GLY A 630 19.13 -2.99 37.51
N ARG A 631 19.78 -2.29 38.45
CA ARG A 631 19.58 -0.85 38.71
C ARG A 631 20.50 0.08 37.89
N ILE A 632 21.40 -0.48 37.08
CA ILE A 632 22.39 0.31 36.32
C ILE A 632 21.88 0.45 34.88
N GLU A 633 21.74 1.70 34.43
CA GLU A 633 21.47 2.05 33.04
C GLU A 633 22.77 2.51 32.37
N ARG A 634 23.12 1.93 31.22
CA ARG A 634 24.28 2.35 30.42
C ARG A 634 23.83 2.76 29.03
N GLN A 635 24.22 3.96 28.60
CA GLN A 635 23.97 4.42 27.23
C GLN A 635 24.70 3.53 26.23
N MET A 636 24.00 3.14 25.16
CA MET A 636 24.52 2.16 24.21
C MET A 636 25.11 2.80 22.95
N ILE A 637 24.63 4.00 22.60
CA ILE A 637 24.85 4.65 21.31
C ILE A 637 25.31 6.09 21.55
N PHE A 638 26.42 6.49 20.94
CA PHE A 638 27.01 7.82 21.05
C PHE A 638 27.18 8.45 19.67
N GLU A 639 27.05 9.76 19.58
CA GLU A 639 27.23 10.46 18.30
C GLU A 639 28.65 10.29 17.74
N ASP A 640 28.74 9.99 16.45
CA ASP A 640 29.98 9.89 15.68
C ASP A 640 30.08 11.05 14.69
N SER A 641 30.53 12.22 15.17
CA SER A 641 30.60 13.42 14.33
C SER A 641 31.62 13.30 13.20
N GLU A 642 32.64 12.45 13.35
CA GLU A 642 33.71 12.26 12.35
C GLU A 642 33.19 11.54 11.09
N HIS A 643 32.30 10.57 11.26
CA HIS A 643 31.72 9.78 10.17
C HIS A 643 30.33 10.25 9.76
N SER A 644 29.84 11.34 10.36
CA SER A 644 28.57 11.96 10.00
C SER A 644 28.72 12.86 8.77
N SER A 645 27.67 12.95 7.97
CA SER A 645 27.54 13.86 6.83
C SER A 645 26.17 14.54 6.86
N THR A 646 25.93 15.48 5.94
CA THR A 646 24.67 16.22 5.85
C THR A 646 23.44 15.31 5.82
N TYR A 647 23.50 14.18 5.12
CA TYR A 647 22.38 13.25 4.93
C TYR A 647 22.63 11.85 5.52
N CYS A 648 23.62 11.72 6.42
CA CYS A 648 23.84 10.49 7.18
C CYS A 648 24.42 10.84 8.55
N LEU A 649 23.65 10.62 9.60
CA LEU A 649 24.08 10.83 10.97
C LEU A 649 24.58 9.50 11.54
N ALA A 650 25.87 9.45 11.84
CA ALA A 650 26.53 8.25 12.34
C ALA A 650 26.61 8.26 13.87
N PHE A 651 26.50 7.08 14.46
CA PHE A 651 26.62 6.86 15.89
C PHE A 651 27.50 5.63 16.19
N LYS A 652 28.40 5.74 17.16
CA LYS A 652 29.21 4.65 17.69
C LYS A 652 28.39 3.77 18.62
N VAL A 653 28.50 2.46 18.45
CA VAL A 653 27.82 1.46 19.30
C VAL A 653 28.84 0.86 20.26
N VAL A 654 28.61 1.02 21.58
CA VAL A 654 29.61 0.66 22.61
C VAL A 654 29.74 -0.85 22.80
N ASN A 655 28.64 -1.59 22.74
CA ASN A 655 28.65 -3.03 22.97
C ASN A 655 27.94 -3.80 21.84
N PRO A 656 28.68 -4.19 20.78
CA PRO A 656 28.14 -4.99 19.69
C PRO A 656 27.61 -6.38 20.09
N ASN A 657 27.90 -6.84 21.33
CA ASN A 657 27.40 -8.12 21.85
C ASN A 657 25.98 -8.02 22.46
N HIS A 658 25.48 -6.81 22.74
CA HIS A 658 24.13 -6.58 23.24
C HIS A 658 23.53 -5.44 22.42
N LEU A 659 22.95 -5.75 21.26
CA LEU A 659 22.37 -4.74 20.38
C LEU A 659 20.88 -4.57 20.67
N PRO A 660 20.37 -3.34 20.80
CA PRO A 660 18.95 -3.13 20.79
C PRO A 660 18.39 -3.55 19.42
N PRO A 661 17.29 -4.31 19.40
CA PRO A 661 16.61 -4.67 18.18
C PRO A 661 16.34 -3.48 17.25
N LEU A 662 16.68 -3.60 15.96
CA LEU A 662 16.39 -2.54 14.98
C LEU A 662 14.89 -2.19 14.94
N LYS A 663 14.03 -3.19 15.16
CA LYS A 663 12.58 -3.01 15.32
C LYS A 663 12.18 -2.10 16.48
N GLU A 664 12.90 -2.15 17.60
CA GLU A 664 12.64 -1.32 18.78
C GLU A 664 13.20 0.08 18.55
N LEU A 665 14.38 0.21 17.94
CA LEU A 665 14.94 1.49 17.53
C LEU A 665 13.98 2.25 16.61
N ARG A 666 13.51 1.60 15.53
CA ARG A 666 12.52 2.18 14.60
C ARG A 666 11.21 2.53 15.30
N LYS A 667 10.72 1.69 16.21
CA LYS A 667 9.52 1.99 17.01
C LYS A 667 9.71 3.26 17.85
N LEU A 668 10.83 3.41 18.56
CA LEU A 668 11.14 4.60 19.35
C LEU A 668 11.23 5.86 18.49
N MET A 669 11.77 5.74 17.26
CA MET A 669 11.81 6.84 16.30
C MET A 669 10.40 7.23 15.81
N ARG A 670 9.59 6.24 15.43
CA ARG A 670 8.22 6.42 14.91
C ARG A 670 7.29 7.09 15.94
N ILE A 671 7.34 6.67 17.20
CA ILE A 671 6.55 7.27 18.30
C ILE A 671 6.93 8.75 18.51
N GLN A 672 8.19 9.11 18.23
CA GLN A 672 8.65 10.51 18.25
C GLN A 672 8.43 11.26 16.93
N SER A 673 7.75 10.64 15.94
CA SER A 673 7.51 11.12 14.57
C SER A 673 8.78 11.42 13.77
N LEU A 674 9.88 10.73 14.06
CA LEU A 674 11.14 10.82 13.32
C LEU A 674 11.09 9.87 12.11
N ARG A 675 11.07 10.41 10.88
CA ARG A 675 10.95 9.64 9.63
C ARG A 675 12.30 9.51 8.95
N CYS A 676 13.06 8.52 9.36
CA CYS A 676 14.38 8.24 8.83
C CYS A 676 14.67 6.75 8.93
N ASN A 677 15.60 6.29 8.12
CA ASN A 677 16.07 4.92 8.14
C ASN A 677 17.17 4.81 9.19
N ALA A 678 17.09 3.77 10.04
CA ALA A 678 18.17 3.39 10.94
C ALA A 678 18.78 2.09 10.44
N LEU A 679 20.12 2.04 10.39
CA LEU A 679 20.89 0.95 9.80
C LEU A 679 22.10 0.61 10.67
N TYR A 680 22.26 -0.67 11.02
CA TYR A 680 23.48 -1.18 11.64
C TYR A 680 24.49 -1.57 10.58
N ASN A 681 25.70 -1.03 10.74
CA ASN A 681 26.79 -1.13 9.77
C ASN A 681 28.08 -1.59 10.47
N HIS A 682 29.08 -2.03 9.70
CA HIS A 682 30.41 -2.41 10.22
C HIS A 682 30.35 -3.46 11.34
N SER A 683 29.70 -4.60 11.08
CA SER A 683 29.52 -5.65 12.09
C SER A 683 28.87 -5.13 13.39
N ALA A 684 27.93 -4.18 13.23
CA ALA A 684 27.16 -3.51 14.28
C ALA A 684 27.95 -2.59 15.22
N THR A 685 29.12 -2.12 14.81
CA THR A 685 29.90 -1.12 15.57
C THR A 685 29.46 0.32 15.28
N ARG A 686 28.77 0.55 14.16
CA ARG A 686 28.24 1.86 13.75
C ARG A 686 26.74 1.74 13.47
N LEU A 687 25.98 2.72 13.93
CA LEU A 687 24.58 2.91 13.56
C LEU A 687 24.48 4.17 12.70
N SER A 688 23.93 4.04 11.50
CA SER A 688 23.71 5.16 10.57
C SER A 688 22.23 5.52 10.52
N VAL A 689 21.92 6.81 10.53
CA VAL A 689 20.56 7.33 10.33
C VAL A 689 20.52 8.17 9.05
N THR A 690 19.74 7.74 8.06
CA THR A 690 19.64 8.36 6.72
C THR A 690 18.21 8.82 6.42
N PRO A 691 18.01 9.72 5.43
CA PRO A 691 16.68 10.10 4.96
C PRO A 691 15.82 8.90 4.56
N ILE A 692 14.50 9.04 4.65
CA ILE A 692 13.55 7.95 4.38
C ILE A 692 13.65 7.42 2.93
N HIS A 693 14.05 8.25 1.97
CA HIS A 693 14.26 7.85 0.57
C HIS A 693 15.69 7.39 0.26
N ALA A 694 16.60 7.40 1.24
CA ALA A 694 17.99 7.00 1.05
C ALA A 694 18.22 5.56 1.53
N SER A 695 18.60 4.70 0.58
CA SER A 695 19.21 3.38 0.81
C SER A 695 20.10 3.03 -0.37
N ARG A 696 20.95 2.02 -0.23
CA ARG A 696 21.81 1.57 -1.35
C ARG A 696 20.99 1.05 -2.52
N SER A 697 19.91 0.33 -2.25
CA SER A 697 18.96 -0.15 -3.27
C SER A 697 18.27 1.03 -3.99
N GLN A 698 17.85 2.07 -3.25
CA GLN A 698 17.29 3.29 -3.84
C GLN A 698 18.30 4.08 -4.68
N ALA A 699 19.56 4.14 -4.25
CA ALA A 699 20.64 4.76 -5.02
C ALA A 699 20.86 4.05 -6.37
N ILE A 700 20.80 2.71 -6.41
CA ILE A 700 20.87 1.94 -7.67
C ILE A 700 19.71 2.30 -8.60
N ARG A 701 18.48 2.40 -8.09
CA ARG A 701 17.31 2.83 -8.87
C ARG A 701 17.41 4.26 -9.37
N TYR A 702 17.94 5.16 -8.54
CA TYR A 702 18.22 6.54 -8.94
C TYR A 702 19.23 6.57 -10.10
N LEU A 703 20.29 5.76 -10.04
CA LEU A 703 21.24 5.63 -11.14
C LEU A 703 20.57 5.07 -12.40
N PHE A 704 19.66 4.10 -12.30
CA PHE A 704 18.83 3.64 -13.45
C PHE A 704 18.09 4.81 -14.11
N ILE A 705 17.40 5.66 -13.33
CA ILE A 705 16.65 6.81 -13.86
C ILE A 705 17.61 7.84 -14.51
N ARG A 706 18.75 8.11 -13.87
CA ARG A 706 19.71 9.12 -14.29
C ARG A 706 20.51 8.68 -15.53
N TRP A 707 20.96 7.43 -15.54
CA TRP A 707 21.85 6.86 -16.55
C TRP A 707 21.10 6.23 -17.71
N GLY A 708 19.84 5.82 -17.51
CA GLY A 708 19.03 5.15 -18.53
C GLY A 708 19.48 3.72 -18.85
N ILE A 709 20.26 3.10 -17.97
CA ILE A 709 20.69 1.70 -18.09
C ILE A 709 19.61 0.82 -17.48
N GLU A 710 19.08 -0.14 -18.23
CA GLU A 710 18.07 -1.09 -17.75
C GLU A 710 18.58 -1.94 -16.56
N LEU A 711 17.77 -2.08 -15.52
CA LEU A 711 18.12 -2.82 -14.29
C LEU A 711 18.58 -4.28 -14.54
N PRO A 712 18.01 -5.04 -15.50
CA PRO A 712 18.54 -6.36 -15.88
C PRO A 712 20.01 -6.39 -16.33
N ASN A 713 20.57 -5.24 -16.72
CA ASN A 713 21.98 -5.11 -17.10
C ASN A 713 22.89 -4.73 -15.93
N VAL A 714 22.33 -4.56 -14.73
CA VAL A 714 23.06 -4.30 -13.50
C VAL A 714 23.32 -5.63 -12.79
N VAL A 715 24.56 -5.85 -12.38
CA VAL A 715 24.98 -6.98 -11.54
C VAL A 715 25.41 -6.44 -10.18
N VAL A 716 24.83 -6.95 -9.10
CA VAL A 716 25.17 -6.57 -7.73
C VAL A 716 25.93 -7.72 -7.07
N LEU A 717 27.19 -7.47 -6.71
CA LEU A 717 28.03 -8.38 -5.93
C LEU A 717 27.81 -8.10 -4.45
N VAL A 718 27.40 -9.11 -3.69
CA VAL A 718 27.18 -9.02 -2.25
C VAL A 718 27.90 -10.18 -1.53
N GLY A 719 28.19 -10.01 -0.24
CA GLY A 719 28.65 -11.11 0.61
C GLY A 719 27.49 -12.01 1.04
N GLU A 720 27.79 -13.14 1.69
CA GLU A 720 26.77 -14.01 2.30
C GLU A 720 25.99 -13.28 3.43
N SER A 721 26.69 -12.38 4.11
CA SER A 721 26.19 -11.48 5.13
C SER A 721 26.38 -10.02 4.72
N GLY A 722 25.70 -9.10 5.40
CA GLY A 722 25.93 -7.69 5.17
C GLY A 722 25.39 -6.76 6.25
N ASP A 723 25.42 -5.47 5.96
CA ASP A 723 24.79 -4.45 6.81
C ASP A 723 23.26 -4.67 6.85
N SER A 724 22.55 -3.97 7.74
CA SER A 724 21.14 -4.27 8.00
C SER A 724 20.15 -4.07 6.82
N ASP A 725 20.54 -3.33 5.78
CA ASP A 725 19.80 -3.14 4.51
C ASP A 725 20.14 -4.21 3.45
N TYR A 726 20.96 -5.20 3.78
CA TYR A 726 21.38 -6.30 2.90
C TYR A 726 20.22 -6.94 2.12
N GLU A 727 19.05 -7.13 2.73
CA GLU A 727 17.89 -7.75 2.07
C GLU A 727 17.36 -6.95 0.86
N GLU A 728 17.56 -5.63 0.84
CA GLU A 728 17.10 -4.76 -0.27
C GLU A 728 17.99 -4.86 -1.52
N LEU A 729 19.21 -5.40 -1.38
CA LEU A 729 20.17 -5.57 -2.47
C LEU A 729 20.04 -6.93 -3.15
N LEU A 730 19.38 -7.90 -2.52
CA LEU A 730 19.27 -9.27 -3.03
C LEU A 730 18.23 -9.41 -4.15
N GLY A 731 17.03 -8.89 -3.92
CA GLY A 731 15.89 -9.02 -4.84
C GLY A 731 15.73 -7.82 -5.76
N GLY A 732 15.23 -8.06 -6.97
CA GLY A 732 15.02 -7.05 -7.99
C GLY A 732 15.10 -7.63 -9.40
N LEU A 733 15.02 -6.77 -10.41
CA LEU A 733 15.29 -7.14 -11.80
C LEU A 733 16.79 -7.17 -12.13
N HIS A 734 17.63 -6.54 -11.30
CA HIS A 734 19.08 -6.72 -11.39
C HIS A 734 19.48 -8.15 -11.04
N ARG A 735 20.69 -8.51 -11.46
CA ARG A 735 21.27 -9.82 -11.17
C ARG A 735 22.12 -9.72 -9.92
N THR A 736 22.06 -10.71 -9.05
CA THR A 736 22.78 -10.71 -7.78
C THR A 736 23.74 -11.89 -7.72
N ILE A 737 24.99 -11.63 -7.37
CA ILE A 737 26.00 -12.67 -7.11
C ILE A 737 26.34 -12.60 -5.61
N ILE A 738 26.06 -13.68 -4.89
CA ILE A 738 26.35 -13.84 -3.46
C ILE A 738 27.68 -14.58 -3.32
N LEU A 739 28.68 -13.91 -2.75
CA LEU A 739 30.01 -14.47 -2.51
C LEU A 739 30.07 -15.13 -1.12
N LYS A 740 30.19 -16.45 -1.08
CA LYS A 740 30.29 -17.27 0.13
C LYS A 740 31.73 -17.61 0.48
N GLY A 741 31.98 -17.90 1.75
CA GLY A 741 33.28 -18.35 2.24
C GLY A 741 33.74 -17.64 3.51
N ASP A 742 34.86 -18.12 4.06
CA ASP A 742 35.36 -17.77 5.41
C ASP A 742 35.80 -16.31 5.58
N PHE A 743 35.91 -15.54 4.49
CA PHE A 743 36.19 -14.10 4.53
C PHE A 743 34.98 -13.27 4.99
N ASN A 744 33.77 -13.84 4.96
CA ASN A 744 32.57 -13.19 5.47
C ASN A 744 32.53 -13.25 7.00
N ILE A 745 32.37 -12.11 7.66
CA ILE A 745 32.13 -12.05 9.10
C ILE A 745 30.69 -12.52 9.36
N PRO A 746 30.46 -13.45 10.30
CA PRO A 746 29.12 -13.99 10.57
C PRO A 746 28.08 -12.91 10.89
N ALA A 747 26.97 -12.94 10.15
CA ALA A 747 25.86 -11.98 10.24
C ALA A 747 25.01 -12.09 11.52
N ASN A 748 25.28 -13.10 12.35
CA ASN A 748 24.34 -13.71 13.31
C ASN A 748 23.77 -12.77 14.38
N ARG A 749 24.10 -11.47 14.40
CA ARG A 749 23.58 -10.51 15.38
C ARG A 749 22.78 -9.35 14.78
N ILE A 750 23.14 -8.88 13.58
CA ILE A 750 22.40 -7.81 12.90
C ILE A 750 21.05 -8.33 12.40
N HIS A 751 21.01 -9.61 12.03
CA HIS A 751 19.87 -10.24 11.38
C HIS A 751 19.00 -11.12 12.28
N THR A 752 19.49 -11.54 13.46
CA THR A 752 18.71 -12.33 14.45
C THR A 752 17.56 -11.55 15.08
N VAL A 753 17.42 -10.27 14.71
CA VAL A 753 16.47 -9.35 15.30
C VAL A 753 15.44 -8.81 14.29
N ARG A 754 15.38 -9.39 13.08
CA ARG A 754 14.35 -9.08 12.08
C ARG A 754 12.94 -9.32 12.65
N ARG A 755 11.96 -8.52 12.19
CA ARG A 755 10.52 -8.75 12.51
C ARG A 755 9.96 -9.98 11.79
N TYR A 756 10.61 -10.41 10.73
CA TYR A 756 10.19 -11.49 9.84
C TYR A 756 11.42 -12.27 9.31
N PRO A 757 11.26 -13.55 8.95
CA PRO A 757 12.26 -14.34 8.24
C PRO A 757 12.72 -13.70 6.91
N LEU A 758 13.99 -13.91 6.52
CA LEU A 758 14.54 -13.38 5.25
C LEU A 758 13.80 -13.93 4.01
N GLN A 759 13.38 -15.19 4.06
CA GLN A 759 12.55 -15.82 3.03
C GLN A 759 11.20 -15.13 2.79
N ASP A 760 10.73 -14.30 3.73
CA ASP A 760 9.50 -13.51 3.55
C ASP A 760 9.77 -12.22 2.74
N VAL A 761 11.02 -11.91 2.39
CA VAL A 761 11.39 -10.70 1.62
C VAL A 761 12.31 -10.96 0.44
N VAL A 762 12.94 -12.13 0.35
CA VAL A 762 13.81 -12.51 -0.77
C VAL A 762 13.52 -13.94 -1.19
N ALA A 763 13.31 -14.15 -2.49
CA ALA A 763 13.23 -15.46 -3.11
C ALA A 763 14.65 -15.91 -3.51
N LEU A 764 15.35 -16.60 -2.60
CA LEU A 764 16.73 -17.06 -2.83
C LEU A 764 16.85 -18.08 -3.97
N ASP A 765 15.75 -18.73 -4.34
CA ASP A 765 15.63 -19.63 -5.48
C ASP A 765 15.38 -18.88 -6.81
N SER A 766 15.39 -17.55 -6.81
CA SER A 766 15.21 -16.75 -8.03
C SER A 766 16.34 -16.96 -9.03
N SER A 767 16.00 -17.05 -10.31
CA SER A 767 16.97 -17.10 -11.42
C SER A 767 17.85 -15.84 -11.53
N ASN A 768 17.50 -14.76 -10.82
CA ASN A 768 18.30 -13.54 -10.77
C ASN A 768 19.44 -13.63 -9.75
N ILE A 769 19.44 -14.62 -8.86
CA ILE A 769 20.42 -14.78 -7.80
C ILE A 769 21.32 -15.99 -8.09
N ILE A 770 22.63 -15.79 -7.97
CA ILE A 770 23.64 -16.84 -8.08
C ILE A 770 24.51 -16.82 -6.83
N GLU A 771 24.76 -18.00 -6.28
CA GLU A 771 25.66 -18.18 -5.15
C GLU A 771 26.98 -18.79 -5.63
N VAL A 772 28.08 -18.28 -5.10
CA VAL A 772 29.44 -18.67 -5.49
C VAL A 772 30.26 -18.94 -4.25
N GLU A 773 30.90 -20.11 -4.18
CA GLU A 773 31.82 -20.47 -3.11
C GLU A 773 33.21 -19.89 -3.42
N GLY A 774 33.59 -18.82 -2.72
CA GLY A 774 34.86 -18.12 -2.92
C GLY A 774 34.71 -16.72 -3.51
N CYS A 775 35.85 -16.04 -3.63
CA CYS A 775 35.94 -14.71 -4.22
C CYS A 775 37.14 -14.57 -5.17
N THR A 776 37.67 -15.67 -5.71
CA THR A 776 38.77 -15.60 -6.69
C THR A 776 38.28 -15.03 -8.02
N THR A 777 39.21 -14.54 -8.84
CA THR A 777 38.89 -14.03 -10.18
C THR A 777 38.16 -15.06 -11.03
N ASN A 778 38.50 -16.36 -10.92
CA ASN A 778 37.83 -17.43 -11.67
C ASN A 778 36.40 -17.68 -11.19
N ASP A 779 36.16 -17.61 -9.88
CA ASP A 779 34.84 -17.84 -9.29
C ASP A 779 33.86 -16.76 -9.75
N ILE A 780 34.26 -15.49 -9.62
CA ILE A 780 33.46 -14.33 -10.04
C ILE A 780 33.25 -14.37 -11.56
N LYS A 781 34.28 -14.70 -12.32
CA LYS A 781 34.22 -14.81 -13.78
C LYS A 781 33.24 -15.88 -14.25
N SER A 782 33.22 -17.04 -13.58
CA SER A 782 32.27 -18.12 -13.85
C SER A 782 30.83 -17.65 -13.63
N ALA A 783 30.55 -16.97 -12.53
CA ALA A 783 29.23 -16.46 -12.21
C ALA A 783 28.77 -15.36 -13.17
N LEU A 784 29.66 -14.44 -13.56
CA LEU A 784 29.38 -13.42 -14.57
C LEU A 784 29.01 -14.05 -15.93
N ARG A 785 29.68 -15.13 -16.35
CA ARG A 785 29.32 -15.87 -17.58
C ARG A 785 27.94 -16.51 -17.48
N GLN A 786 27.60 -17.09 -16.34
CA GLN A 786 26.29 -17.72 -16.13
C GLN A 786 25.14 -16.71 -16.24
N ILE A 787 25.39 -15.45 -15.90
CA ILE A 787 24.41 -14.35 -15.97
C ILE A 787 24.40 -13.68 -17.37
N GLY A 788 25.32 -14.08 -18.25
CA GLY A 788 25.41 -13.55 -19.61
C GLY A 788 26.14 -12.20 -19.71
N VAL A 789 26.94 -11.84 -18.68
CA VAL A 789 27.87 -10.71 -18.79
C VAL A 789 29.13 -11.19 -19.53
N PRO A 790 29.61 -10.48 -20.57
CA PRO A 790 30.84 -10.84 -21.26
C PRO A 790 32.03 -10.84 -20.28
N THR A 791 32.78 -11.94 -20.26
CA THR A 791 34.05 -12.04 -19.52
C THR A 791 35.12 -12.67 -20.41
N GLN A 792 36.40 -12.48 -20.05
CA GLN A 792 37.56 -13.05 -20.80
C GLN A 792 37.46 -14.53 -21.06
#